data_AF-A0A2S8F1I3-F1
#
_entry.id   AF-A0A2S8F1I3-F1
#
_cell.length_a   1.000
_cell.length_b   1.000
_cell.length_c   1.000
_cell.angle_alpha   90.00
_cell.angle_beta   90.00
_cell.angle_gamma   90.00
#
_symmetry.space_group_name_H-M   'P 1'
#
loop_
_entity.id
_entity.type
_entity.pdbx_description
1 polymer ?
#
loop_
_entity_poly.entity_id
_entity_poly.type
_entity_poly.pdbx_seq_one_letter_code
_entity_poly.pdbx_strand_id
1 'polypeptide(L)'
;MPDLDSMAVVEPLFFFAATVVVGLLLIVLLSAAIASYRRRVTPCYAQKRRRGQWQPQGQQLESRQLLDGALASEALALEGESITVNGVTYDNVDLKALAKAIFDSGAKFYGADWCPHCTRQKAMFGDGYSELPFEEVTNPNHTLNALGVEKNITQLPTWVFADGTRVTGVQEIEDLIAYTGITIPQGEDLYFEEIPDQNDLISGQSYHIALDGYSPSGQPLTYTVTSSSGTVIATVMQGNKSLRIYNARYGTMEFYLFEEEASRATSRIIELAESGFYDGLTFHRIYQSFVIQGGDPNGNGTGGSTLSDFEDEYDPDLRHNGTGVLSFAKSFDDTNNSQFFIMEGTAPHLDFQHSVFGFLTEGERVRESISGTYTGGGTTPQWQVVMDEVTTFVDMENGVLRLKIPDGATGTDTITVTVSDGQGHTLSRSFDVSYAPNDNYTTNPYLSFIPDVTMTPNSSFTFQLSAKDWDSGAIVYHDQSYFPSNNTDTSKRLPYYAPNGLSYSVDATTGVLQINASAGLAPGVYKIMVAASNDLEGEIVPSLIDYDVINVTVANRPLLAQDVVNLNEDTSITFNPLANDNGSNSTLDPSTLHLLSQPAVGELTVNNTTGEITFTPPADYNGTVSFQYNVANAFGLYGTPATVSLVVAPVNDEPEALDDIFIADRDTATLLPVLKNDDKGGPSEANSSVLITLDSSSTAAGGTVVVVGDHVQYTPAANFTGSDTFTYTINDDGMESTATVTVEVRGLTNFTITAVRDVTDTGGDGIVDSRPQSDEIIGEWDSFWVEVWGTPDGTGGDAITAAAATLNFDSSIYRATSIVLDSNFTVATGTGVNNAAGTATLNVTSSGVTLSAGQRIRLGRIRFEPVANGLDAPEIGGTLGVDFNNFLTSMSGVSLTVDGVGVVGSPTSDVDLSVRLLPMIYDLNDDGRVGVADFSAYISAIGSSSSNAFIDFDLTGDVYGSGFSYFRTAFGDSHNGPSHSFDWSPILLKAAMSDSILTSSVNVGGNAASLTSGDVGIVTAALPPEVIASSIGNDTNVVTIQIVDLPGSQLASTIGNTIYLDHDAAGWGWFIDLTPLDSSEYSIDSESSRLLATSTSSASGKIDLLSVLMHELGHVAGLEHSADGLMSTTILPGERLIDWDTDVLEESFYVSAVDQLFGSDED
;
A
#
# COMPACT_ATOMS: atom_id res chain seq x y z
N MET A 1 -48.69 -34.10 5.67
CA MET A 1 -49.62 -35.25 5.83
C MET A 1 -49.78 -35.95 4.49
N PRO A 2 -49.67 -37.29 4.41
CA PRO A 2 -49.16 -38.27 5.38
C PRO A 2 -47.75 -38.76 5.00
N ASP A 3 -46.82 -38.91 5.94
CA ASP A 3 -46.62 -40.05 6.86
C ASP A 3 -46.27 -41.36 6.15
N LEU A 4 -45.07 -41.88 6.44
CA LEU A 4 -44.95 -43.06 7.31
C LEU A 4 -43.51 -43.28 7.78
N ASP A 5 -43.42 -43.25 9.10
CA ASP A 5 -42.36 -43.64 10.02
C ASP A 5 -41.82 -45.07 9.86
N SER A 6 -40.73 -45.28 10.60
CA SER A 6 -40.30 -46.54 11.27
C SER A 6 -39.46 -47.47 10.40
N MET A 7 -38.34 -48.05 10.82
CA MET A 7 -37.67 -48.35 12.11
C MET A 7 -36.34 -49.04 11.70
N ALA A 8 -35.28 -49.22 12.47
CA ALA A 8 -34.85 -48.89 13.81
C ALA A 8 -33.34 -49.25 13.88
N VAL A 9 -32.55 -48.38 14.51
CA VAL A 9 -31.63 -48.66 15.64
C VAL A 9 -31.00 -50.07 15.72
N VAL A 10 -29.68 -50.11 15.83
CA VAL A 10 -28.89 -50.73 16.93
C VAL A 10 -27.39 -50.45 16.66
N GLU A 11 -26.82 -49.48 17.39
CA GLU A 11 -25.39 -49.45 17.78
C GLU A 11 -25.18 -50.43 18.98
N PRO A 12 -24.11 -50.44 19.82
CA PRO A 12 -22.76 -49.81 19.79
C PRO A 12 -21.60 -50.70 20.32
N LEU A 13 -20.43 -50.06 20.52
CA LEU A 13 -19.33 -50.30 21.49
C LEU A 13 -18.08 -51.07 20.99
N PHE A 14 -16.81 -50.63 21.18
CA PHE A 14 -16.18 -49.37 21.65
C PHE A 14 -14.63 -49.53 21.62
N PHE A 15 -13.92 -48.39 21.69
CA PHE A 15 -12.61 -48.10 22.32
C PHE A 15 -11.23 -48.44 21.67
N PHE A 16 -10.58 -47.35 21.21
CA PHE A 16 -9.24 -46.80 21.58
C PHE A 16 -7.91 -47.58 21.42
N ALA A 17 -7.05 -46.96 20.59
CA ALA A 17 -5.77 -46.32 20.94
C ALA A 17 -4.43 -46.94 20.45
N ALA A 18 -3.64 -46.00 19.92
CA ALA A 18 -2.17 -45.88 19.86
C ALA A 18 -1.40 -46.49 18.67
N THR A 19 -1.20 -45.62 17.68
CA THR A 19 0.09 -45.08 17.16
C THR A 19 1.31 -46.01 16.95
N VAL A 20 1.99 -45.74 15.83
CA VAL A 20 3.30 -46.22 15.36
C VAL A 20 3.25 -47.47 14.46
N VAL A 21 2.74 -47.34 13.22
CA VAL A 21 3.32 -47.83 11.95
C VAL A 21 2.53 -47.23 10.77
N VAL A 22 2.68 -45.94 10.42
CA VAL A 22 2.23 -45.42 9.09
C VAL A 22 3.15 -44.28 8.59
N GLY A 23 4.45 -44.38 8.83
CA GLY A 23 5.45 -43.45 8.26
C GLY A 23 6.05 -43.92 6.93
N LEU A 24 5.73 -45.13 6.47
CA LEU A 24 6.40 -45.77 5.33
C LEU A 24 5.45 -46.30 4.24
N LEU A 25 4.15 -46.02 4.34
CA LEU A 25 3.15 -46.39 3.33
C LEU A 25 2.55 -45.20 2.56
N LEU A 26 2.83 -43.96 2.96
CA LEU A 26 2.26 -42.76 2.34
C LEU A 26 3.05 -42.24 1.12
N ILE A 27 4.31 -42.66 0.95
CA ILE A 27 5.14 -42.29 -0.20
C ILE A 27 4.86 -43.18 -1.43
N VAL A 28 4.28 -44.37 -1.25
CA VAL A 28 3.96 -45.29 -2.35
C VAL A 28 2.52 -45.13 -2.89
N LEU A 29 1.64 -44.43 -2.15
CA LEU A 29 0.25 -44.19 -2.57
C LEU A 29 0.02 -42.83 -3.24
N LEU A 30 0.93 -41.87 -3.13
CA LEU A 30 0.82 -40.58 -3.83
C LEU A 30 1.23 -40.68 -5.32
N SER A 31 2.04 -41.66 -5.69
CA SER A 31 2.47 -41.91 -7.08
C SER A 31 1.39 -42.61 -7.93
N ALA A 32 0.35 -43.17 -7.32
CA ALA A 32 -0.68 -43.96 -7.99
C ALA A 32 -2.02 -43.21 -8.17
N ALA A 33 -2.20 -42.04 -7.54
CA ALA A 33 -3.44 -41.26 -7.62
C ALA A 33 -3.45 -40.20 -8.75
N ILE A 34 -2.30 -39.89 -9.34
CA ILE A 34 -2.19 -38.96 -10.49
C ILE A 34 -2.49 -39.67 -11.83
N ALA A 35 -2.49 -41.02 -11.87
CA ALA A 35 -2.68 -41.79 -13.10
C ALA A 35 -4.15 -42.18 -13.42
N SER A 36 -5.16 -41.76 -12.64
CA SER A 36 -6.55 -42.23 -12.82
C SER A 36 -7.62 -41.16 -13.04
N TYR A 37 -7.25 -39.91 -13.37
CA TYR A 37 -8.22 -38.87 -13.71
C TYR A 37 -8.08 -38.32 -15.14
N ARG A 38 -7.90 -39.20 -16.13
CA ARG A 38 -8.23 -38.89 -17.54
C ARG A 38 -8.83 -40.13 -18.20
N ARG A 39 -10.16 -40.15 -18.34
CA ARG A 39 -10.99 -40.72 -19.43
C ARG A 39 -12.37 -41.14 -18.93
N ARG A 40 -13.39 -40.37 -19.29
CA ARG A 40 -14.72 -40.84 -19.71
C ARG A 40 -15.55 -39.64 -20.23
N VAL A 41 -15.62 -39.48 -21.54
CA VAL A 41 -16.83 -38.96 -22.19
C VAL A 41 -17.25 -39.99 -23.23
N THR A 42 -18.51 -40.39 -23.16
CA THR A 42 -19.11 -41.46 -23.97
C THR A 42 -19.88 -40.80 -25.13
N PRO A 43 -19.73 -41.24 -26.38
CA PRO A 43 -20.42 -40.64 -27.52
C PRO A 43 -21.89 -41.06 -27.60
N CYS A 44 -22.75 -40.11 -27.96
CA CYS A 44 -24.18 -40.33 -28.16
C CYS A 44 -24.47 -40.97 -29.53
N TYR A 45 -25.46 -41.86 -29.54
CA TYR A 45 -25.92 -42.73 -30.61
C TYR A 45 -26.42 -42.00 -31.88
N ALA A 46 -25.99 -42.45 -33.07
CA ALA A 46 -26.80 -42.39 -34.29
C ALA A 46 -26.71 -43.71 -35.08
N GLN A 47 -27.85 -44.14 -35.63
CA GLN A 47 -28.17 -45.52 -35.95
C GLN A 47 -27.53 -46.10 -37.24
N LYS A 48 -27.13 -47.37 -37.12
CA LYS A 48 -26.97 -48.43 -38.13
C LYS A 48 -27.63 -48.18 -39.52
N ARG A 49 -26.81 -48.28 -40.59
CA ARG A 49 -27.04 -49.22 -41.69
C ARG A 49 -25.74 -49.90 -42.17
N ARG A 50 -25.93 -51.09 -42.73
CA ARG A 50 -25.01 -52.24 -42.75
C ARG A 50 -24.02 -52.27 -43.94
N ARG A 51 -22.82 -52.75 -43.62
CA ARG A 51 -21.95 -53.74 -44.30
C ARG A 51 -21.54 -53.53 -45.77
N GLY A 52 -20.24 -53.34 -45.95
CA GLY A 52 -19.40 -54.03 -46.93
C GLY A 52 -17.96 -54.12 -46.38
N GLN A 53 -17.55 -55.31 -45.94
CA GLN A 53 -16.21 -55.58 -45.40
C GLN A 53 -15.13 -55.31 -46.45
N TRP A 54 -14.03 -54.67 -46.06
CA TRP A 54 -12.65 -55.14 -46.27
C TRP A 54 -11.78 -54.57 -45.14
N GLN A 55 -11.45 -55.41 -44.15
CA GLN A 55 -10.17 -55.30 -43.43
C GLN A 55 -9.22 -56.28 -44.12
N PRO A 56 -7.92 -55.96 -44.27
CA PRO A 56 -6.99 -56.42 -43.23
C PRO A 56 -5.76 -55.52 -42.98
N GLN A 57 -5.15 -55.71 -41.79
CA GLN A 57 -3.79 -55.31 -41.38
C GLN A 57 -3.50 -53.81 -41.19
N GLY A 58 -4.02 -53.21 -40.11
CA GLY A 58 -3.54 -51.90 -39.59
C GLY A 58 -3.15 -51.89 -38.10
N GLN A 59 -3.68 -52.81 -37.30
CA GLN A 59 -3.61 -52.70 -35.82
C GLN A 59 -2.30 -53.20 -35.16
N GLN A 60 -1.21 -53.36 -35.90
CA GLN A 60 0.13 -53.55 -35.31
C GLN A 60 1.12 -52.43 -35.64
N LEU A 61 0.71 -51.41 -36.42
CA LEU A 61 1.55 -50.25 -36.76
C LEU A 61 1.27 -49.04 -35.84
N GLU A 62 0.03 -48.85 -35.39
CA GLU A 62 -0.35 -47.68 -34.58
C GLU A 62 0.31 -47.63 -33.20
N SER A 63 0.55 -48.79 -32.56
CA SER A 63 1.23 -48.82 -31.25
C SER A 63 2.75 -48.63 -31.32
N ARG A 64 3.35 -48.71 -32.51
CA ARG A 64 4.77 -48.40 -32.73
C ARG A 64 4.97 -46.93 -33.11
N GLN A 65 4.06 -46.34 -33.88
CA GLN A 65 4.10 -44.91 -34.20
C GLN A 65 3.87 -44.02 -32.97
N LEU A 66 3.02 -44.45 -32.02
CA LEU A 66 2.82 -43.72 -30.75
C LEU A 66 4.01 -43.81 -29.79
N LEU A 67 4.79 -44.90 -29.82
CA LEU A 67 6.03 -45.01 -29.04
C LEU A 67 7.20 -44.25 -29.70
N ASP A 68 7.19 -44.19 -31.03
CA ASP A 68 8.17 -43.43 -31.82
C ASP A 68 7.92 -41.91 -31.76
N GLY A 69 6.69 -41.46 -31.50
CA GLY A 69 6.35 -40.05 -31.28
C GLY A 69 6.90 -39.52 -29.95
N ALA A 70 6.83 -40.32 -28.89
CA ALA A 70 7.39 -39.97 -27.58
C ALA A 70 8.93 -39.91 -27.56
N LEU A 71 9.60 -40.73 -28.39
CA LEU A 71 11.06 -40.66 -28.55
C LEU A 71 11.52 -39.51 -29.47
N ALA A 72 10.62 -38.96 -30.31
CA ALA A 72 10.91 -37.79 -31.14
C ALA A 72 10.71 -36.48 -30.38
N SER A 73 9.70 -36.39 -29.49
CA SER A 73 9.53 -35.25 -28.58
C SER A 73 10.68 -35.13 -27.58
N GLU A 74 11.32 -36.24 -27.21
CA GLU A 74 12.53 -36.27 -26.37
C GLU A 74 13.83 -35.96 -27.16
N ALA A 75 13.81 -36.01 -28.50
CA ALA A 75 15.00 -35.86 -29.36
C ALA A 75 15.12 -34.47 -30.04
N LEU A 76 14.29 -33.50 -29.66
CA LEU A 76 14.14 -32.23 -30.40
C LEU A 76 14.72 -31.01 -29.68
N ALA A 77 15.60 -31.21 -28.69
CA ALA A 77 16.42 -30.17 -28.08
C ALA A 77 17.83 -30.74 -27.78
N LEU A 78 18.46 -31.30 -28.81
CA LEU A 78 19.69 -32.11 -28.67
C LEU A 78 21.00 -31.31 -28.83
N GLU A 79 20.95 -30.00 -28.93
CA GLU A 79 22.18 -29.22 -28.93
C GLU A 79 22.64 -29.03 -27.46
N GLY A 80 23.95 -29.16 -27.19
CA GLY A 80 24.51 -29.01 -25.84
C GLY A 80 24.39 -30.26 -24.96
N GLU A 81 23.74 -31.32 -25.43
CA GLU A 81 23.72 -32.60 -24.72
C GLU A 81 25.07 -33.33 -24.81
N SER A 82 25.45 -33.98 -23.72
CA SER A 82 26.65 -34.80 -23.64
C SER A 82 26.52 -36.05 -24.52
N ILE A 83 27.04 -36.02 -25.75
CA ILE A 83 27.01 -37.20 -26.63
C ILE A 83 28.07 -38.19 -26.17
N THR A 84 27.67 -39.44 -25.91
CA THR A 84 28.63 -40.51 -25.59
C THR A 84 28.91 -41.34 -26.82
N VAL A 85 30.11 -41.22 -27.39
CA VAL A 85 30.53 -42.01 -28.57
C VAL A 85 31.57 -43.05 -28.13
N ASN A 86 31.29 -44.34 -28.35
CA ASN A 86 32.17 -45.43 -27.94
C ASN A 86 32.57 -45.41 -26.44
N GLY A 87 31.69 -44.89 -25.56
CA GLY A 87 31.95 -44.76 -24.13
C GLY A 87 32.80 -43.55 -23.71
N VAL A 88 33.08 -42.63 -24.64
CA VAL A 88 33.65 -41.30 -24.35
C VAL A 88 32.55 -40.26 -24.45
N THR A 89 32.32 -39.52 -23.38
CA THR A 89 31.33 -38.44 -23.34
C THR A 89 31.96 -37.13 -23.83
N TYR A 90 31.31 -36.50 -24.79
CA TYR A 90 31.67 -35.21 -25.35
C TYR A 90 30.61 -34.20 -24.90
N ASP A 91 31.00 -33.25 -24.06
CA ASP A 91 30.16 -32.14 -23.64
C ASP A 91 30.24 -31.01 -24.67
N ASN A 92 29.22 -30.14 -24.73
CA ASN A 92 29.15 -28.96 -25.60
C ASN A 92 29.43 -29.28 -27.08
N VAL A 93 28.79 -30.33 -27.61
CA VAL A 93 28.94 -30.69 -29.02
C VAL A 93 28.28 -29.61 -29.89
N ASP A 94 29.05 -29.07 -30.83
CA ASP A 94 28.56 -28.13 -31.84
C ASP A 94 27.97 -28.95 -33.01
N LEU A 95 26.65 -29.12 -33.03
CA LEU A 95 25.96 -29.95 -34.02
C LEU A 95 26.00 -29.35 -35.42
N LYS A 96 26.02 -28.02 -35.54
CA LYS A 96 26.24 -27.32 -36.82
C LYS A 96 27.60 -27.61 -37.41
N ALA A 97 28.67 -27.44 -36.64
CA ALA A 97 30.02 -27.77 -37.08
C ALA A 97 30.15 -29.27 -37.36
N LEU A 98 29.46 -30.13 -36.60
CA LEU A 98 29.45 -31.57 -36.82
C LEU A 98 28.77 -31.92 -38.16
N ALA A 99 27.57 -31.38 -38.42
CA ALA A 99 26.84 -31.55 -39.67
C ALA A 99 27.66 -31.06 -40.86
N LYS A 100 28.32 -29.89 -40.71
CA LYS A 100 29.25 -29.36 -41.70
C LYS A 100 30.47 -30.26 -41.93
N ALA A 101 31.05 -30.82 -40.88
CA ALA A 101 32.15 -31.78 -41.00
C ALA A 101 31.72 -33.06 -41.72
N ILE A 102 30.49 -33.55 -41.46
CA ILE A 102 29.88 -34.66 -42.21
C ILE A 102 29.75 -34.29 -43.69
N PHE A 103 29.26 -33.10 -44.02
CA PHE A 103 29.18 -32.62 -45.39
C PHE A 103 30.56 -32.59 -46.07
N ASP A 104 31.55 -31.98 -45.41
CA ASP A 104 32.90 -31.80 -45.94
C ASP A 104 33.67 -33.13 -46.06
N SER A 105 33.24 -34.19 -45.34
CA SER A 105 33.77 -35.56 -45.51
C SER A 105 33.43 -36.18 -46.88
N GLY A 106 32.50 -35.58 -47.63
CA GLY A 106 31.99 -36.10 -48.90
C GLY A 106 30.81 -37.07 -48.77
N ALA A 107 30.20 -37.16 -47.57
CA ALA A 107 28.97 -37.90 -47.37
C ALA A 107 27.80 -37.29 -48.17
N LYS A 108 26.82 -38.11 -48.51
CA LYS A 108 25.59 -37.74 -49.20
C LYS A 108 24.38 -38.31 -48.48
N PHE A 109 23.42 -37.46 -48.16
CA PHE A 109 22.19 -37.80 -47.49
C PHE A 109 21.02 -37.67 -48.48
N TYR A 110 20.68 -38.78 -49.15
CA TYR A 110 19.54 -38.82 -50.05
C TYR A 110 18.25 -39.03 -49.28
N GLY A 111 17.32 -38.10 -49.41
CA GLY A 111 16.06 -38.13 -48.68
C GLY A 111 14.91 -37.44 -49.42
N ALA A 112 13.81 -37.30 -48.71
CA ALA A 112 12.72 -36.44 -49.15
C ALA A 112 12.27 -35.56 -48.00
N ASP A 113 11.91 -34.31 -48.25
CA ASP A 113 11.45 -33.39 -47.21
C ASP A 113 10.16 -33.87 -46.56
N TRP A 114 9.34 -34.61 -47.30
CA TRP A 114 8.16 -35.26 -46.74
C TRP A 114 8.45 -36.57 -46.00
N CYS A 115 9.67 -37.08 -45.94
CA CYS A 115 9.94 -38.41 -45.37
C CYS A 115 10.14 -38.31 -43.85
N PRO A 116 9.26 -38.93 -43.00
CA PRO A 116 9.36 -38.81 -41.54
C PRO A 116 10.71 -39.26 -40.97
N HIS A 117 11.30 -40.32 -41.54
CA HIS A 117 12.62 -40.79 -41.14
C HIS A 117 13.73 -39.81 -41.55
N CYS A 118 13.56 -39.11 -42.66
CA CYS A 118 14.49 -38.10 -43.15
C CYS A 118 14.43 -36.86 -42.26
N THR A 119 13.22 -36.46 -41.85
CA THR A 119 12.97 -35.40 -40.87
C THR A 119 13.55 -35.74 -39.51
N ARG A 120 13.32 -36.97 -39.01
CA ARG A 120 13.94 -37.45 -37.77
C ARG A 120 15.47 -37.41 -37.82
N GLN A 121 16.07 -37.80 -38.96
CA GLN A 121 17.51 -37.72 -39.13
C GLN A 121 18.02 -36.27 -39.08
N LYS A 122 17.29 -35.32 -39.66
CA LYS A 122 17.63 -33.89 -39.64
C LYS A 122 17.53 -33.32 -38.23
N ALA A 123 16.44 -33.63 -37.51
CA ALA A 123 16.18 -33.19 -36.14
C ALA A 123 17.29 -33.56 -35.15
N MET A 124 17.98 -34.69 -35.35
CA MET A 124 19.13 -35.09 -34.52
C MET A 124 20.31 -34.11 -34.58
N PHE A 125 20.34 -33.20 -35.55
CA PHE A 125 21.40 -32.21 -35.71
C PHE A 125 20.95 -30.81 -35.32
N GLY A 126 19.81 -30.64 -34.62
CA GLY A 126 19.35 -29.33 -34.15
C GLY A 126 19.32 -28.30 -35.27
N ASP A 127 19.97 -27.16 -35.06
CA ASP A 127 20.16 -26.06 -36.02
C ASP A 127 21.12 -26.43 -37.19
N GLY A 128 22.00 -27.40 -36.93
CA GLY A 128 22.99 -27.94 -37.85
C GLY A 128 22.41 -28.74 -39.01
N TYR A 129 21.12 -29.08 -38.97
CA TYR A 129 20.46 -29.83 -40.04
C TYR A 129 20.58 -29.17 -41.43
N SER A 130 20.72 -27.84 -41.47
CA SER A 130 20.90 -27.04 -42.68
C SER A 130 22.22 -27.34 -43.40
N GLU A 131 23.26 -27.70 -42.64
CA GLU A 131 24.59 -28.03 -43.13
C GLU A 131 24.70 -29.48 -43.59
N LEU A 132 23.72 -30.34 -43.29
CA LEU A 132 23.74 -31.74 -43.72
C LEU A 132 23.76 -31.85 -45.26
N PRO A 133 24.43 -32.87 -45.82
CA PRO A 133 24.54 -33.08 -47.26
C PRO A 133 23.25 -33.66 -47.89
N PHE A 134 22.11 -33.04 -47.56
CA PHE A 134 20.78 -33.48 -47.97
C PHE A 134 20.54 -33.22 -49.45
N GLU A 135 20.12 -34.26 -50.18
CA GLU A 135 19.71 -34.16 -51.58
C GLU A 135 18.29 -34.72 -51.73
N GLU A 136 17.35 -33.85 -52.15
CA GLU A 136 15.97 -34.21 -52.42
C GLU A 136 15.91 -35.13 -53.65
N VAL A 137 15.40 -36.35 -53.45
CA VAL A 137 15.34 -37.40 -54.49
C VAL A 137 13.91 -37.73 -54.93
N THR A 138 12.93 -36.97 -54.49
CA THR A 138 11.52 -37.12 -54.87
C THR A 138 10.95 -35.83 -55.46
N ASN A 139 9.82 -35.97 -56.13
CA ASN A 139 8.95 -34.89 -56.55
C ASN A 139 7.90 -34.64 -55.44
N PRO A 140 7.22 -33.47 -55.42
CA PRO A 140 6.15 -33.18 -54.46
C PRO A 140 5.00 -34.21 -54.41
N ASN A 141 4.80 -34.97 -55.49
CA ASN A 141 3.83 -36.06 -55.55
C ASN A 141 4.35 -37.40 -54.97
N HIS A 142 5.47 -37.38 -54.25
CA HIS A 142 6.17 -38.50 -53.62
C HIS A 142 6.73 -39.56 -54.58
N THR A 143 6.82 -39.27 -55.88
CA THR A 143 7.52 -40.14 -56.84
C THR A 143 9.01 -39.78 -56.88
N LEU A 144 9.90 -40.72 -57.21
CA LEU A 144 11.32 -40.40 -57.39
C LEU A 144 11.50 -39.36 -58.51
N ASN A 145 12.36 -38.37 -58.26
CA ASN A 145 12.78 -37.40 -59.27
C ASN A 145 13.94 -37.99 -60.11
N ALA A 146 14.45 -37.20 -61.07
CA ALA A 146 15.53 -37.65 -61.96
C ALA A 146 16.79 -38.08 -61.19
N LEU A 147 17.15 -37.36 -60.12
CA LEU A 147 18.29 -37.67 -59.27
C LEU A 147 18.06 -38.97 -58.48
N GLY A 148 16.87 -39.17 -57.92
CA GLY A 148 16.51 -40.39 -57.21
C GLY A 148 16.60 -41.64 -58.08
N VAL A 149 16.18 -41.54 -59.34
CA VAL A 149 16.33 -42.61 -60.34
C VAL A 149 17.80 -42.82 -60.70
N GLU A 150 18.56 -41.74 -60.95
CA GLU A 150 19.99 -41.80 -61.31
C GLU A 150 20.83 -42.47 -60.21
N LYS A 151 20.59 -42.11 -58.94
CA LYS A 151 21.31 -42.64 -57.77
C LYS A 151 20.77 -43.99 -57.29
N ASN A 152 19.81 -44.57 -58.01
CA ASN A 152 19.18 -45.85 -57.72
C ASN A 152 18.65 -45.91 -56.27
N ILE A 153 17.94 -44.86 -55.84
CA ILE A 153 17.35 -44.80 -54.51
C ILE A 153 16.16 -45.76 -54.45
N THR A 154 16.15 -46.64 -53.44
CA THR A 154 15.08 -47.64 -53.23
C THR A 154 14.43 -47.54 -51.85
N GLN A 155 15.06 -46.83 -50.91
CA GLN A 155 14.57 -46.56 -49.55
C GLN A 155 15.02 -45.15 -49.12
N LEU A 156 14.22 -44.51 -48.26
CA LEU A 156 14.52 -43.20 -47.70
C LEU A 156 14.54 -43.30 -46.16
N PRO A 157 15.49 -42.64 -45.47
CA PRO A 157 16.67 -41.98 -46.02
C PRO A 157 17.72 -43.00 -46.52
N THR A 158 18.63 -42.57 -47.40
CA THR A 158 19.82 -43.32 -47.81
C THR A 158 21.06 -42.45 -47.64
N TRP A 159 22.05 -42.94 -46.90
CA TRP A 159 23.37 -42.32 -46.81
C TRP A 159 24.38 -43.01 -47.73
N VAL A 160 25.23 -42.23 -48.37
CA VAL A 160 26.38 -42.71 -49.17
C VAL A 160 27.63 -41.96 -48.73
N PHE A 161 28.67 -42.67 -48.31
CA PHE A 161 29.90 -42.09 -47.80
C PHE A 161 31.02 -42.08 -48.85
N ALA A 162 32.11 -41.36 -48.57
CA ALA A 162 33.22 -41.17 -49.52
C ALA A 162 33.94 -42.47 -49.93
N ASP A 163 33.90 -43.49 -49.08
CA ASP A 163 34.44 -44.84 -49.37
C ASP A 163 33.50 -45.69 -50.25
N GLY A 164 32.31 -45.17 -50.59
CA GLY A 164 31.26 -45.84 -51.34
C GLY A 164 30.31 -46.69 -50.48
N THR A 165 30.49 -46.72 -49.16
CA THR A 165 29.59 -47.38 -48.22
C THR A 165 28.20 -46.75 -48.31
N ARG A 166 27.17 -47.60 -48.34
CA ARG A 166 25.78 -47.19 -48.49
C ARG A 166 24.93 -47.82 -47.40
N VAL A 167 24.24 -46.99 -46.64
CA VAL A 167 23.33 -47.40 -45.56
C VAL A 167 21.96 -46.74 -45.74
N THR A 168 20.92 -47.39 -45.22
CA THR A 168 19.52 -46.98 -45.39
C THR A 168 18.84 -46.90 -44.03
N GLY A 169 17.88 -45.99 -43.88
CA GLY A 169 17.22 -45.72 -42.60
C GLY A 169 17.96 -44.66 -41.76
N VAL A 170 17.32 -44.20 -40.68
CA VAL A 170 17.91 -43.24 -39.73
C VAL A 170 19.16 -43.85 -39.12
N GLN A 171 20.24 -43.07 -39.04
CA GLN A 171 21.50 -43.42 -38.42
C GLN A 171 21.67 -42.59 -37.15
N GLU A 172 22.18 -43.22 -36.09
CA GLU A 172 22.61 -42.51 -34.89
C GLU A 172 23.85 -41.64 -35.20
N ILE A 173 24.03 -40.57 -34.45
CA ILE A 173 25.18 -39.65 -34.62
C ILE A 173 26.52 -40.42 -34.52
N GLU A 174 26.61 -41.39 -33.61
CA GLU A 174 27.77 -42.26 -33.43
C GLU A 174 28.16 -43.02 -34.71
N ASP A 175 27.17 -43.56 -35.43
CA ASP A 175 27.40 -44.31 -36.66
C ASP A 175 27.85 -43.38 -37.79
N LEU A 176 27.25 -42.20 -37.90
CA LEU A 176 27.64 -41.19 -38.89
C LEU A 176 29.09 -40.74 -38.70
N ILE A 177 29.52 -40.56 -37.45
CA ILE A 177 30.92 -40.25 -37.11
C ILE A 177 31.83 -41.42 -37.48
N ALA A 178 31.45 -42.65 -37.17
CA ALA A 178 32.25 -43.84 -37.50
C ALA A 178 32.42 -44.03 -39.02
N TYR A 179 31.38 -43.76 -39.81
CA TYR A 179 31.44 -43.86 -41.27
C TYR A 179 32.26 -42.75 -41.93
N THR A 180 32.24 -41.54 -41.37
CA THR A 180 32.93 -40.37 -41.94
C THR A 180 34.35 -40.20 -41.40
N GLY A 181 34.66 -40.76 -40.23
CA GLY A 181 35.96 -40.63 -39.56
C GLY A 181 36.26 -39.21 -39.05
N ILE A 182 35.23 -38.37 -38.89
CA ILE A 182 35.37 -37.00 -38.40
C ILE A 182 35.60 -36.97 -36.89
N THR A 183 36.25 -35.91 -36.42
CA THR A 183 36.35 -35.63 -34.98
C THR A 183 35.15 -34.78 -34.56
N ILE A 184 34.55 -35.06 -33.40
CA ILE A 184 33.40 -34.34 -32.87
C ILE A 184 33.85 -32.91 -32.48
N PRO A 185 33.31 -31.86 -33.10
CA PRO A 185 33.58 -30.49 -32.70
C PRO A 185 32.96 -30.21 -31.32
N GLN A 186 33.72 -29.55 -30.45
CA GLN A 186 33.23 -29.03 -29.16
C GLN A 186 33.43 -27.52 -29.16
N GLY A 187 32.43 -26.75 -28.74
CA GLY A 187 32.46 -25.29 -28.78
C GLY A 187 31.60 -24.64 -27.70
N GLU A 188 32.00 -23.44 -27.27
CA GLU A 188 31.23 -22.58 -26.36
C GLU A 188 30.65 -21.35 -27.12
N ASP A 189 30.87 -21.29 -28.43
CA ASP A 189 30.48 -20.15 -29.25
C ASP A 189 28.97 -20.13 -29.47
N LEU A 190 28.35 -18.98 -29.23
CA LEU A 190 26.92 -18.79 -29.48
C LEU A 190 26.58 -18.97 -30.96
N TYR A 191 25.41 -19.54 -31.20
CA TYR A 191 24.81 -19.53 -32.52
C TYR A 191 23.78 -18.39 -32.63
N PHE A 192 23.76 -17.76 -33.80
CA PHE A 192 22.75 -16.77 -34.16
C PHE A 192 22.60 -16.75 -35.68
N GLU A 193 21.39 -17.09 -36.14
CA GLU A 193 21.02 -17.18 -37.56
C GLU A 193 21.33 -15.86 -38.30
N GLU A 194 21.76 -15.95 -39.56
CA GLU A 194 21.96 -14.75 -40.37
C GLU A 194 20.61 -14.13 -40.73
N ILE A 195 20.45 -12.84 -40.43
CA ILE A 195 19.27 -12.07 -40.81
C ILE A 195 19.53 -11.45 -42.20
N PRO A 196 18.72 -11.75 -43.22
CA PRO A 196 18.88 -11.15 -44.54
C PRO A 196 18.51 -9.67 -44.54
N ASP A 197 19.05 -8.91 -45.50
CA ASP A 197 18.69 -7.51 -45.72
C ASP A 197 17.19 -7.35 -46.00
N GLN A 198 16.58 -6.38 -45.32
CA GLN A 198 15.15 -6.08 -45.42
C GLN A 198 14.93 -4.93 -46.41
N ASN A 199 14.51 -5.27 -47.62
CA ASN A 199 14.41 -4.30 -48.70
C ASN A 199 12.98 -3.87 -49.01
N ASP A 200 12.82 -2.62 -49.44
CA ASP A 200 11.56 -2.06 -49.90
C ASP A 200 10.44 -2.08 -48.84
N LEU A 201 10.79 -1.87 -47.57
CA LEU A 201 9.81 -1.77 -46.48
C LEU A 201 8.96 -0.49 -46.63
N ILE A 202 7.68 -0.61 -46.32
CA ILE A 202 6.73 0.50 -46.33
C ILE A 202 6.82 1.26 -45.01
N SER A 203 7.06 2.57 -45.07
CA SER A 203 7.01 3.44 -43.87
C SER A 203 5.59 3.58 -43.32
N GLY A 204 5.47 3.80 -42.00
CA GLY A 204 4.18 3.80 -41.30
C GLY A 204 3.71 2.43 -40.80
N GLN A 205 4.49 1.37 -41.05
CA GLN A 205 4.21 -0.01 -40.63
C GLN A 205 5.28 -0.55 -39.68
N SER A 206 4.92 -1.63 -38.99
CA SER A 206 5.81 -2.42 -38.14
C SER A 206 6.06 -3.78 -38.79
N TYR A 207 7.32 -4.23 -38.76
CA TYR A 207 7.75 -5.51 -39.32
C TYR A 207 8.35 -6.38 -38.23
N HIS A 208 8.09 -7.68 -38.31
CA HIS A 208 8.61 -8.68 -37.37
C HIS A 208 9.64 -9.56 -38.06
N ILE A 209 10.75 -9.81 -37.38
CA ILE A 209 11.86 -10.63 -37.85
C ILE A 209 12.20 -11.62 -36.74
N ALA A 210 12.38 -12.90 -37.11
CA ALA A 210 12.78 -13.93 -36.17
C ALA A 210 14.19 -13.67 -35.66
N LEU A 211 14.38 -13.80 -34.35
CA LEU A 211 15.69 -13.90 -33.72
C LEU A 211 15.87 -15.34 -33.29
N ASP A 212 16.52 -16.13 -34.15
CA ASP A 212 16.79 -17.56 -33.96
C ASP A 212 18.25 -17.71 -33.52
N GLY A 213 18.45 -18.04 -32.25
CA GLY A 213 19.75 -18.15 -31.63
C GLY A 213 19.78 -19.29 -30.64
N TYR A 214 20.99 -19.78 -30.38
CA TYR A 214 21.17 -20.96 -29.55
C TYR A 214 22.43 -20.87 -28.68
N SER A 215 22.35 -21.34 -27.42
CA SER A 215 23.47 -21.41 -26.49
C SER A 215 23.95 -22.85 -26.30
N PRO A 216 25.19 -23.21 -26.70
CA PRO A 216 25.76 -24.54 -26.44
C PRO A 216 25.75 -24.99 -24.98
N SER A 217 25.64 -24.04 -24.05
CA SER A 217 25.59 -24.28 -22.61
C SER A 217 24.17 -24.37 -22.03
N GLY A 218 23.14 -24.27 -22.88
CA GLY A 218 21.72 -24.27 -22.52
C GLY A 218 21.30 -23.08 -21.63
N GLN A 219 22.10 -22.00 -21.62
CA GLN A 219 21.75 -20.80 -20.88
C GLN A 219 20.80 -19.92 -21.69
N PRO A 220 19.85 -19.22 -21.03
CA PRO A 220 19.00 -18.25 -21.71
C PRO A 220 19.82 -17.22 -22.48
N LEU A 221 19.32 -16.87 -23.65
CA LEU A 221 19.86 -15.82 -24.49
C LEU A 221 19.16 -14.49 -24.24
N THR A 222 19.90 -13.40 -24.39
CA THR A 222 19.37 -12.04 -24.33
C THR A 222 19.83 -11.28 -25.56
N TYR A 223 18.88 -10.63 -26.23
CA TYR A 223 19.14 -9.83 -27.42
C TYR A 223 19.12 -8.34 -27.11
N THR A 224 20.06 -7.62 -27.70
CA THR A 224 20.07 -6.16 -27.74
C THR A 224 20.15 -5.70 -29.19
N VAL A 225 19.57 -4.54 -29.48
CA VAL A 225 19.52 -4.02 -30.86
C VAL A 225 19.92 -2.55 -30.91
N THR A 226 20.60 -2.18 -31.99
CA THR A 226 20.95 -0.80 -32.31
C THR A 226 20.60 -0.49 -33.75
N SER A 227 20.12 0.73 -33.99
CA SER A 227 19.88 1.29 -35.31
C SER A 227 20.97 2.34 -35.61
N SER A 228 21.54 2.30 -36.81
CA SER A 228 22.60 3.24 -37.21
C SER A 228 22.10 4.67 -37.39
N SER A 229 20.84 4.84 -37.83
CA SER A 229 20.22 6.14 -38.10
C SER A 229 19.38 6.68 -36.95
N GLY A 230 18.88 5.78 -36.08
CA GLY A 230 17.85 6.07 -35.07
C GLY A 230 16.44 6.30 -35.64
N THR A 231 16.27 6.28 -36.97
CA THR A 231 14.97 6.48 -37.63
C THR A 231 14.10 5.24 -37.54
N VAL A 232 14.66 4.05 -37.77
CA VAL A 232 13.97 2.78 -37.55
C VAL A 232 14.02 2.48 -36.06
N ILE A 233 12.86 2.47 -35.41
CA ILE A 233 12.75 2.09 -34.01
C ILE A 233 12.77 0.56 -33.95
N ALA A 234 13.89 0.01 -33.49
CA ALA A 234 14.11 -1.42 -33.36
C ALA A 234 13.89 -1.87 -31.92
N THR A 235 13.02 -2.85 -31.69
CA THR A 235 12.67 -3.36 -30.36
C THR A 235 12.72 -4.88 -30.34
N VAL A 236 13.38 -5.46 -29.35
CA VAL A 236 13.39 -6.92 -29.12
C VAL A 236 12.19 -7.29 -28.26
N MET A 237 11.48 -8.35 -28.66
CA MET A 237 10.43 -9.01 -27.91
C MET A 237 10.91 -10.42 -27.53
N GLN A 238 10.91 -10.72 -26.22
CA GLN A 238 11.33 -12.00 -25.65
C GLN A 238 10.61 -12.23 -24.32
N GLY A 239 10.51 -13.48 -23.87
CA GLY A 239 9.97 -13.84 -22.56
C GLY A 239 8.49 -14.23 -22.51
N ASN A 240 7.72 -13.96 -23.57
CA ASN A 240 6.37 -14.52 -23.71
C ASN A 240 6.41 -16.04 -23.96
N LYS A 241 5.27 -16.70 -23.80
CA LYS A 241 5.08 -18.07 -24.24
C LYS A 241 5.23 -18.19 -25.76
N SER A 242 5.77 -19.32 -26.16
CA SER A 242 5.83 -19.77 -27.55
C SER A 242 4.88 -20.95 -27.76
N LEU A 243 4.35 -21.05 -28.98
CA LEU A 243 3.56 -22.18 -29.46
C LEU A 243 4.44 -23.08 -30.32
N ARG A 244 4.54 -24.35 -29.95
CA ARG A 244 5.23 -25.40 -30.72
C ARG A 244 4.21 -26.24 -31.46
N ILE A 245 4.34 -26.33 -32.78
CA ILE A 245 3.56 -27.25 -33.64
C ILE A 245 4.50 -28.32 -34.17
N TYR A 246 4.39 -29.53 -33.64
CA TYR A 246 5.12 -30.69 -34.12
C TYR A 246 4.34 -31.43 -35.21
N ASN A 247 5.03 -31.71 -36.31
CA ASN A 247 4.56 -32.58 -37.38
C ASN A 247 5.59 -33.69 -37.60
N ALA A 248 5.20 -34.94 -37.35
CA ALA A 248 6.07 -36.10 -37.44
C ALA A 248 6.70 -36.30 -38.83
N ARG A 249 6.11 -35.69 -39.86
CA ARG A 249 6.54 -35.79 -41.25
C ARG A 249 7.45 -34.65 -41.67
N TYR A 250 7.17 -33.42 -41.27
CA TYR A 250 7.84 -32.21 -41.75
C TYR A 250 8.78 -31.58 -40.73
N GLY A 251 8.55 -31.78 -39.43
CA GLY A 251 9.37 -31.24 -38.35
C GLY A 251 8.57 -30.35 -37.41
N THR A 252 9.26 -29.50 -36.67
CA THR A 252 8.69 -28.57 -35.70
C THR A 252 8.64 -27.15 -36.26
N MET A 253 7.57 -26.43 -35.95
CA MET A 253 7.49 -24.97 -36.09
C MET A 253 7.26 -24.36 -34.71
N GLU A 254 7.95 -23.28 -34.43
CA GLU A 254 7.85 -22.56 -33.15
C GLU A 254 7.47 -21.11 -33.41
N PHE A 255 6.49 -20.62 -32.66
CA PHE A 255 5.94 -19.29 -32.82
C PHE A 255 6.00 -18.55 -31.50
N TYR A 256 6.57 -17.35 -31.51
CA TYR A 256 6.39 -16.38 -30.43
C TYR A 256 4.93 -15.93 -30.37
N LEU A 257 4.33 -15.88 -29.18
CA LEU A 257 2.97 -15.36 -28.97
C LEU A 257 3.00 -13.91 -28.49
N PHE A 258 2.23 -13.05 -29.14
CA PHE A 258 2.10 -11.63 -28.79
C PHE A 258 1.13 -11.45 -27.62
N GLU A 259 1.50 -11.93 -26.43
CA GLU A 259 0.62 -11.93 -25.24
C GLU A 259 0.22 -10.52 -24.77
N GLU A 260 1.02 -9.50 -25.06
CA GLU A 260 0.72 -8.11 -24.72
C GLU A 260 -0.18 -7.45 -25.77
N GLU A 261 0.14 -7.59 -27.05
CA GLU A 261 -0.60 -6.96 -28.15
C GLU A 261 -1.88 -7.72 -28.55
N ALA A 262 -1.97 -9.01 -28.26
CA ALA A 262 -3.07 -9.90 -28.65
C ALA A 262 -3.45 -10.88 -27.52
N SER A 263 -3.63 -10.36 -26.30
CA SER A 263 -3.86 -11.11 -25.07
C SER A 263 -5.03 -12.11 -25.10
N ARG A 264 -6.16 -11.74 -25.71
CA ARG A 264 -7.35 -12.59 -25.82
C ARG A 264 -7.14 -13.69 -26.86
N ALA A 265 -6.57 -13.34 -28.01
CA ALA A 265 -6.26 -14.32 -29.06
C ALA A 265 -5.20 -15.33 -28.58
N THR A 266 -4.14 -14.86 -27.92
CA THR A 266 -3.09 -15.72 -27.33
C THR A 266 -3.63 -16.58 -26.19
N SER A 267 -4.45 -16.03 -25.28
CA SER A 267 -5.10 -16.82 -24.24
C SER A 267 -5.94 -17.97 -24.83
N ARG A 268 -6.66 -17.71 -25.92
CA ARG A 268 -7.46 -18.75 -26.59
C ARG A 268 -6.59 -19.84 -27.22
N ILE A 269 -5.52 -19.49 -27.94
CA ILE A 269 -4.66 -20.52 -28.55
C ILE A 269 -3.96 -21.36 -27.49
N ILE A 270 -3.54 -20.74 -26.38
CA ILE A 270 -2.92 -21.41 -25.23
C ILE A 270 -3.91 -22.38 -24.58
N GLU A 271 -5.14 -21.94 -24.27
CA GLU A 271 -6.18 -22.80 -23.67
C GLU A 271 -6.45 -24.04 -24.53
N LEU A 272 -6.58 -23.85 -25.85
CA LEU A 272 -6.84 -24.95 -26.77
C LEU A 272 -5.63 -25.89 -26.90
N ALA A 273 -4.41 -25.37 -27.03
CA ALA A 273 -3.19 -26.17 -27.09
C ALA A 273 -2.97 -26.99 -25.80
N GLU A 274 -3.06 -26.36 -24.62
CA GLU A 274 -2.85 -27.04 -23.32
C GLU A 274 -3.95 -28.08 -23.02
N SER A 275 -5.14 -27.94 -23.61
CA SER A 275 -6.20 -28.97 -23.55
C SER A 275 -5.94 -30.19 -24.46
N GLY A 276 -4.97 -30.13 -25.37
CA GLY A 276 -4.71 -31.12 -26.41
C GLY A 276 -5.72 -31.08 -27.56
N PHE A 277 -6.40 -29.94 -27.78
CA PHE A 277 -7.44 -29.81 -28.81
C PHE A 277 -6.89 -29.99 -30.24
N TYR A 278 -5.68 -29.47 -30.48
CA TYR A 278 -5.07 -29.45 -31.82
C TYR A 278 -4.39 -30.78 -32.20
N ASP A 279 -4.13 -31.65 -31.23
CA ASP A 279 -3.42 -32.91 -31.45
C ASP A 279 -4.20 -33.83 -32.40
N GLY A 280 -3.55 -34.20 -33.50
CA GLY A 280 -4.11 -35.02 -34.57
C GLY A 280 -4.99 -34.26 -35.58
N LEU A 281 -5.19 -32.95 -35.42
CA LEU A 281 -5.88 -32.14 -36.42
C LEU A 281 -5.00 -31.91 -37.66
N THR A 282 -5.61 -31.53 -38.78
CA THR A 282 -4.88 -31.35 -40.05
C THR A 282 -4.87 -29.92 -40.53
N PHE A 283 -3.78 -29.52 -41.19
CA PHE A 283 -3.80 -28.40 -42.11
C PHE A 283 -4.65 -28.78 -43.33
N HIS A 284 -5.91 -28.36 -43.32
CA HIS A 284 -6.92 -28.77 -44.30
C HIS A 284 -6.88 -27.93 -45.59
N ARG A 285 -6.21 -26.77 -45.54
CA ARG A 285 -6.05 -25.84 -46.66
C ARG A 285 -4.61 -25.33 -46.70
N ILE A 286 -3.91 -25.63 -47.78
CA ILE A 286 -2.58 -25.12 -48.12
C ILE A 286 -2.73 -24.39 -49.45
N TYR A 287 -2.62 -23.07 -49.41
CA TYR A 287 -2.66 -22.24 -50.60
C TYR A 287 -1.31 -21.56 -50.76
N GLN A 288 -0.45 -22.22 -51.54
CA GLN A 288 0.91 -21.79 -51.82
C GLN A 288 1.01 -20.29 -52.12
N SER A 289 1.95 -19.63 -51.45
CA SER A 289 2.17 -18.17 -51.52
C SER A 289 1.03 -17.32 -50.95
N PHE A 290 0.12 -17.92 -50.17
CA PHE A 290 -0.90 -17.21 -49.41
C PHE A 290 -0.95 -17.69 -47.96
N VAL A 291 -1.53 -18.86 -47.67
CA VAL A 291 -1.73 -19.34 -46.29
C VAL A 291 -1.71 -20.86 -46.15
N ILE A 292 -1.21 -21.32 -45.01
CA ILE A 292 -1.37 -22.69 -44.48
C ILE A 292 -2.38 -22.62 -43.32
N GLN A 293 -3.58 -23.19 -43.49
CA GLN A 293 -4.69 -23.08 -42.54
C GLN A 293 -5.06 -24.43 -41.89
N GLY A 294 -5.22 -24.41 -40.57
CA GLY A 294 -5.48 -25.57 -39.72
C GLY A 294 -6.51 -25.30 -38.62
N GLY A 295 -6.50 -26.12 -37.56
CA GLY A 295 -7.33 -25.91 -36.36
C GLY A 295 -8.82 -26.27 -36.50
N ASP A 296 -9.20 -27.00 -37.55
CA ASP A 296 -10.57 -27.49 -37.75
C ASP A 296 -10.70 -28.98 -37.36
N PRO A 297 -11.51 -29.34 -36.35
CA PRO A 297 -11.73 -30.73 -35.95
C PRO A 297 -12.45 -31.58 -37.01
N ASN A 298 -13.17 -30.95 -37.95
CA ASN A 298 -13.79 -31.65 -39.07
C ASN A 298 -12.85 -31.85 -40.26
N GLY A 299 -11.73 -31.12 -40.30
CA GLY A 299 -10.73 -31.17 -41.37
C GLY A 299 -11.26 -30.70 -42.74
N ASN A 300 -12.31 -29.87 -42.78
CA ASN A 300 -12.96 -29.43 -44.02
C ASN A 300 -13.16 -27.90 -44.14
N GLY A 301 -12.66 -27.14 -43.16
CA GLY A 301 -12.74 -25.69 -43.05
C GLY A 301 -13.99 -25.15 -42.37
N THR A 302 -14.87 -25.98 -41.80
CA THR A 302 -16.19 -25.52 -41.28
C THR A 302 -16.44 -25.80 -39.79
N GLY A 303 -15.55 -26.52 -39.11
CA GLY A 303 -15.67 -26.76 -37.67
C GLY A 303 -14.97 -25.72 -36.80
N GLY A 304 -15.02 -25.98 -35.50
CA GLY A 304 -14.41 -25.18 -34.45
C GLY A 304 -14.43 -25.94 -33.12
N SER A 305 -13.80 -25.39 -32.11
CA SER A 305 -13.88 -25.88 -30.73
C SER A 305 -15.31 -25.77 -30.17
N THR A 306 -15.53 -26.35 -28.99
CA THR A 306 -16.80 -26.19 -28.26
C THR A 306 -16.89 -24.88 -27.48
N LEU A 307 -15.81 -24.10 -27.43
CA LEU A 307 -15.81 -22.78 -26.80
C LEU A 307 -16.59 -21.81 -27.68
N SER A 308 -17.15 -20.77 -27.05
CA SER A 308 -17.80 -19.70 -27.79
C SER A 308 -16.79 -18.93 -28.63
N ASP A 309 -17.29 -18.34 -29.71
CA ASP A 309 -16.53 -17.38 -30.49
C ASP A 309 -16.12 -16.19 -29.62
N PHE A 310 -15.02 -15.54 -29.99
CA PHE A 310 -14.52 -14.35 -29.34
C PHE A 310 -14.27 -13.22 -30.35
N GLU A 311 -14.40 -11.99 -29.85
CA GLU A 311 -14.20 -10.74 -30.59
C GLU A 311 -12.79 -10.64 -31.19
N ASP A 312 -12.67 -9.91 -32.28
CA ASP A 312 -11.37 -9.61 -32.87
C ASP A 312 -10.51 -8.72 -31.98
N GLU A 313 -9.22 -9.03 -31.89
CA GLU A 313 -8.20 -8.22 -31.21
C GLU A 313 -7.18 -7.76 -32.25
N TYR A 314 -7.06 -6.45 -32.42
CA TYR A 314 -6.20 -5.83 -33.42
C TYR A 314 -5.21 -4.86 -32.77
N ASP A 315 -3.97 -4.94 -33.20
CA ASP A 315 -2.90 -4.03 -32.80
C ASP A 315 -2.21 -3.43 -34.06
N PRO A 316 -1.93 -2.12 -34.10
CA PRO A 316 -1.31 -1.46 -35.26
C PRO A 316 0.08 -1.99 -35.62
N ASP A 317 0.79 -2.57 -34.66
CA ASP A 317 2.12 -3.12 -34.85
C ASP A 317 2.07 -4.55 -35.39
N LEU A 318 0.91 -5.23 -35.36
CA LEU A 318 0.71 -6.58 -35.89
C LEU A 318 0.10 -6.57 -37.30
N ARG A 319 0.87 -7.03 -38.29
CA ARG A 319 0.53 -6.94 -39.73
C ARG A 319 0.82 -8.24 -40.49
N HIS A 320 0.10 -8.47 -41.58
CA HIS A 320 0.33 -9.57 -42.53
C HIS A 320 1.32 -9.14 -43.63
N ASN A 321 2.49 -8.63 -43.24
CA ASN A 321 3.50 -8.06 -44.14
C ASN A 321 4.76 -8.94 -44.28
N GLY A 322 4.67 -10.21 -43.92
CA GLY A 322 5.76 -11.19 -44.05
C GLY A 322 5.28 -12.63 -43.98
N THR A 323 6.21 -13.58 -44.17
CA THR A 323 5.97 -15.01 -43.90
C THR A 323 5.93 -15.27 -42.40
N GLY A 324 5.34 -16.38 -41.98
CA GLY A 324 5.41 -16.85 -40.59
C GLY A 324 4.47 -16.14 -39.60
N VAL A 325 3.76 -15.08 -40.02
CA VAL A 325 2.70 -14.45 -39.22
C VAL A 325 1.57 -15.44 -38.97
N LEU A 326 1.16 -15.57 -37.71
CA LEU A 326 0.13 -16.49 -37.23
C LEU A 326 -1.13 -15.71 -36.83
N SER A 327 -2.27 -16.06 -37.44
CA SER A 327 -3.54 -15.34 -37.26
C SER A 327 -4.75 -16.27 -37.17
N PHE A 328 -5.81 -15.84 -36.47
CA PHE A 328 -7.05 -16.60 -36.41
C PHE A 328 -7.84 -16.52 -37.73
N ALA A 329 -8.37 -17.66 -38.16
CA ALA A 329 -9.35 -17.70 -39.24
C ALA A 329 -10.74 -17.42 -38.65
N LYS A 330 -11.52 -16.62 -39.38
CA LYS A 330 -12.88 -16.26 -39.01
C LYS A 330 -13.82 -16.34 -40.22
N SER A 331 -15.11 -16.48 -39.97
CA SER A 331 -16.14 -16.52 -41.03
C SER A 331 -16.81 -15.16 -41.23
N PHE A 332 -16.90 -14.39 -40.15
CA PHE A 332 -17.41 -13.04 -40.03
C PHE A 332 -16.58 -12.31 -38.96
N ASP A 333 -16.82 -11.02 -38.80
CA ASP A 333 -16.34 -10.28 -37.64
C ASP A 333 -16.74 -10.95 -36.32
N ASP A 334 -15.83 -10.91 -35.34
CA ASP A 334 -15.98 -11.47 -33.99
C ASP A 334 -16.31 -12.96 -33.94
N THR A 335 -15.91 -13.71 -34.96
CA THR A 335 -16.13 -15.17 -35.03
C THR A 335 -14.84 -15.97 -34.90
N ASN A 336 -13.84 -15.43 -34.20
CA ASN A 336 -12.63 -16.19 -33.91
C ASN A 336 -12.98 -17.37 -33.00
N ASN A 337 -12.50 -18.57 -33.34
CA ASN A 337 -12.80 -19.78 -32.58
C ASN A 337 -11.54 -20.63 -32.33
N SER A 338 -11.22 -21.53 -33.25
CA SER A 338 -10.08 -22.45 -33.11
C SER A 338 -9.23 -22.57 -34.38
N GLN A 339 -9.78 -22.24 -35.55
CA GLN A 339 -9.02 -22.29 -36.79
C GLN A 339 -8.04 -21.13 -36.85
N PHE A 340 -6.84 -21.40 -37.33
CA PHE A 340 -5.79 -20.40 -37.52
C PHE A 340 -5.08 -20.65 -38.85
N PHE A 341 -4.33 -19.68 -39.31
CA PHE A 341 -3.48 -19.81 -40.49
C PHE A 341 -2.11 -19.17 -40.28
N ILE A 342 -1.14 -19.71 -41.02
CA ILE A 342 0.24 -19.23 -41.08
C ILE A 342 0.45 -18.58 -42.44
N MET A 343 0.96 -17.36 -42.45
CA MET A 343 1.23 -16.60 -43.67
C MET A 343 2.39 -17.20 -44.46
N GLU A 344 2.22 -17.29 -45.79
CA GLU A 344 3.26 -17.69 -46.74
C GLU A 344 3.84 -16.50 -47.54
N GLY A 345 3.43 -15.27 -47.21
CA GLY A 345 3.88 -14.05 -47.87
C GLY A 345 3.10 -12.84 -47.37
N THR A 346 3.21 -11.71 -48.07
CA THR A 346 2.50 -10.49 -47.70
C THR A 346 1.05 -10.53 -48.17
N ALA A 347 0.10 -10.21 -47.28
CA ALA A 347 -1.32 -10.08 -47.60
C ALA A 347 -1.96 -8.89 -46.86
N PRO A 348 -1.62 -7.65 -47.25
CA PRO A 348 -2.17 -6.41 -46.69
C PRO A 348 -3.68 -6.36 -46.46
N HIS A 349 -4.43 -6.98 -47.37
CA HIS A 349 -5.89 -7.00 -47.33
C HIS A 349 -6.46 -7.80 -46.15
N LEU A 350 -5.63 -8.55 -45.41
CA LEU A 350 -6.03 -9.27 -44.19
C LEU A 350 -5.79 -8.44 -42.92
N ASP A 351 -5.06 -7.33 -43.01
CA ASP A 351 -4.81 -6.45 -41.86
C ASP A 351 -6.12 -5.91 -41.32
N PHE A 352 -6.28 -5.98 -40.00
CA PHE A 352 -7.51 -5.60 -39.29
C PHE A 352 -8.77 -6.32 -39.78
N GLN A 353 -8.58 -7.49 -40.39
CA GLN A 353 -9.66 -8.44 -40.69
C GLN A 353 -9.43 -9.78 -40.00
N HIS A 354 -8.22 -10.05 -39.52
CA HIS A 354 -7.87 -11.27 -38.81
C HIS A 354 -6.93 -10.91 -37.66
N SER A 355 -7.23 -11.40 -36.46
CA SER A 355 -6.37 -11.22 -35.29
C SER A 355 -5.06 -11.97 -35.47
N VAL A 356 -3.99 -11.22 -35.68
CA VAL A 356 -2.61 -11.70 -35.60
C VAL A 356 -2.29 -11.91 -34.13
N PHE A 357 -1.70 -13.05 -33.78
CA PHE A 357 -1.41 -13.38 -32.38
C PHE A 357 -0.07 -14.08 -32.17
N GLY A 358 0.68 -14.37 -33.25
CA GLY A 358 2.03 -14.89 -33.12
C GLY A 358 2.86 -14.77 -34.38
N PHE A 359 4.13 -15.14 -34.28
CA PHE A 359 5.10 -15.05 -35.36
C PHE A 359 6.12 -16.20 -35.29
N LEU A 360 6.40 -16.82 -36.43
CA LEU A 360 7.32 -17.96 -36.54
C LEU A 360 8.75 -17.53 -36.18
N THR A 361 9.31 -18.10 -35.11
CA THR A 361 10.70 -17.88 -34.68
C THR A 361 11.62 -18.98 -35.15
N GLU A 362 11.13 -20.22 -35.21
CA GLU A 362 11.90 -21.38 -35.66
C GLU A 362 11.06 -22.27 -36.60
N GLY A 363 11.73 -22.94 -37.55
CA GLY A 363 11.08 -23.92 -38.41
C GLY A 363 10.57 -23.36 -39.75
N GLU A 364 11.17 -22.26 -40.27
CA GLU A 364 10.81 -21.70 -41.58
C GLU A 364 10.93 -22.73 -42.72
N ARG A 365 11.92 -23.64 -42.65
CA ARG A 365 12.03 -24.75 -43.61
C ARG A 365 10.91 -25.77 -43.48
N VAL A 366 10.37 -25.97 -42.28
CA VAL A 366 9.20 -26.83 -42.03
C VAL A 366 7.96 -26.19 -42.64
N ARG A 367 7.75 -24.89 -42.43
CA ARG A 367 6.68 -24.12 -43.07
C ARG A 367 6.76 -24.20 -44.60
N GLU A 368 7.93 -23.96 -45.18
CA GLU A 368 8.17 -24.08 -46.63
C GLU A 368 7.93 -25.51 -47.15
N SER A 369 8.32 -26.53 -46.38
CA SER A 369 8.09 -27.93 -46.76
C SER A 369 6.60 -28.29 -46.74
N ILE A 370 5.85 -27.76 -45.77
CA ILE A 370 4.38 -27.90 -45.73
C ILE A 370 3.75 -27.15 -46.91
N SER A 371 4.19 -25.93 -47.22
CA SER A 371 3.75 -25.16 -48.40
C SER A 371 3.93 -25.94 -49.70
N GLY A 372 5.05 -26.64 -49.86
CA GLY A 372 5.35 -27.49 -51.00
C GLY A 372 4.48 -28.76 -51.14
N THR A 373 3.56 -29.01 -50.22
CA THR A 373 2.68 -30.19 -50.24
C THR A 373 1.78 -30.19 -51.47
N TYR A 374 1.76 -31.29 -52.20
CA TYR A 374 0.97 -31.40 -53.42
C TYR A 374 -0.55 -31.35 -53.14
N THR A 375 -1.23 -30.35 -53.71
CA THR A 375 -2.68 -30.15 -53.58
C THR A 375 -3.47 -30.59 -54.82
N GLY A 376 -2.81 -31.07 -55.87
CA GLY A 376 -3.49 -31.45 -57.12
C GLY A 376 -4.08 -30.28 -57.92
N GLY A 377 -3.64 -29.05 -57.65
CA GLY A 377 -4.13 -27.82 -58.30
C GLY A 377 -5.29 -27.13 -57.57
N GLY A 378 -5.73 -27.66 -56.43
CA GLY A 378 -6.60 -26.96 -55.48
C GLY A 378 -5.82 -26.42 -54.27
N THR A 379 -6.50 -26.26 -53.14
CA THR A 379 -5.88 -25.88 -51.86
C THR A 379 -5.90 -27.01 -50.83
N THR A 380 -6.64 -28.10 -51.08
CA THR A 380 -6.66 -29.25 -50.17
C THR A 380 -5.47 -30.16 -50.45
N PRO A 381 -4.63 -30.46 -49.45
CA PRO A 381 -3.52 -31.37 -49.66
C PRO A 381 -4.03 -32.79 -49.99
N GLN A 382 -3.37 -33.48 -50.93
CA GLN A 382 -3.78 -34.84 -51.35
C GLN A 382 -3.50 -35.92 -50.29
N TRP A 383 -2.78 -35.54 -49.23
CA TRP A 383 -2.44 -36.36 -48.08
C TRP A 383 -2.51 -35.47 -46.84
N GLN A 384 -2.89 -36.06 -45.72
CA GLN A 384 -3.03 -35.30 -44.48
C GLN A 384 -1.67 -34.77 -44.01
N VAL A 385 -1.64 -33.48 -43.73
CA VAL A 385 -0.56 -32.82 -42.99
C VAL A 385 -1.09 -32.61 -41.57
N VAL A 386 -0.64 -33.44 -40.64
CA VAL A 386 -1.19 -33.56 -39.28
C VAL A 386 -0.37 -32.70 -38.31
N MET A 387 -1.02 -32.01 -37.38
CA MET A 387 -0.37 -31.46 -36.19
C MET A 387 -0.33 -32.58 -35.17
N ASP A 388 0.77 -33.31 -35.12
CA ASP A 388 0.88 -34.52 -34.28
C ASP A 388 0.84 -34.16 -32.79
N GLU A 389 1.43 -33.03 -32.43
CA GLU A 389 1.41 -32.46 -31.08
C GLU A 389 1.49 -30.92 -31.17
N VAL A 390 0.67 -30.23 -30.38
CA VAL A 390 0.73 -28.77 -30.24
C VAL A 390 0.85 -28.40 -28.77
N THR A 391 1.94 -27.74 -28.41
CA THR A 391 2.27 -27.42 -27.01
C THR A 391 2.65 -25.95 -26.85
N THR A 392 2.60 -25.46 -25.63
CA THR A 392 3.07 -24.14 -25.23
C THR A 392 4.25 -24.28 -24.28
N PHE A 393 5.22 -23.38 -24.37
CA PHE A 393 6.40 -23.35 -23.51
C PHE A 393 6.93 -21.92 -23.43
N VAL A 394 7.89 -21.64 -22.55
CA VAL A 394 8.61 -20.36 -22.56
C VAL A 394 9.90 -20.57 -23.31
N ASP A 395 10.08 -19.84 -24.39
CA ASP A 395 11.30 -19.88 -25.18
C ASP A 395 12.35 -18.97 -24.53
N MET A 396 13.48 -19.57 -24.17
CA MET A 396 14.58 -18.89 -23.49
C MET A 396 15.72 -18.53 -24.45
N GLU A 397 15.62 -18.94 -25.71
CA GLU A 397 16.69 -18.83 -26.70
C GLU A 397 16.27 -17.94 -27.86
N ASN A 398 15.04 -18.04 -28.36
CA ASN A 398 14.57 -17.23 -29.48
C ASN A 398 13.82 -15.97 -29.04
N GLY A 399 13.66 -15.05 -29.99
CA GLY A 399 12.84 -13.85 -29.82
C GLY A 399 12.33 -13.31 -31.15
N VAL A 400 11.69 -12.14 -31.09
CA VAL A 400 11.22 -11.41 -32.28
C VAL A 400 11.78 -10.00 -32.24
N LEU A 401 12.36 -9.55 -33.35
CA LEU A 401 12.73 -8.16 -33.56
C LEU A 401 11.60 -7.44 -34.28
N ARG A 402 11.09 -6.36 -33.66
CA ARG A 402 10.17 -5.42 -34.28
C ARG A 402 10.90 -4.21 -34.82
N LEU A 403 10.68 -3.92 -36.10
CA LEU A 403 11.14 -2.71 -36.77
C LEU A 403 9.94 -1.82 -37.04
N LYS A 404 9.87 -0.68 -36.33
CA LYS A 404 8.82 0.33 -36.52
C LYS A 404 9.38 1.51 -37.28
N ILE A 405 8.79 1.79 -38.44
CA ILE A 405 9.26 2.81 -39.36
C ILE A 405 8.30 4.00 -39.30
N PRO A 406 8.75 5.20 -38.93
CA PRO A 406 7.90 6.39 -38.89
C PRO A 406 7.21 6.64 -40.22
N ASP A 407 5.95 7.05 -40.18
CA ASP A 407 5.18 7.35 -41.39
C ASP A 407 5.84 8.46 -42.24
N GLY A 408 5.75 8.33 -43.56
CA GLY A 408 6.38 9.23 -44.53
C GLY A 408 7.91 9.15 -44.61
N ALA A 409 8.58 8.32 -43.81
CA ALA A 409 10.03 8.19 -43.84
C ALA A 409 10.52 7.54 -45.15
N THR A 410 11.66 8.00 -45.67
CA THR A 410 12.38 7.40 -46.80
C THR A 410 13.85 7.30 -46.46
N GLY A 411 14.48 6.15 -46.65
CA GLY A 411 15.90 6.00 -46.39
C GLY A 411 16.37 4.56 -46.28
N THR A 412 17.57 4.44 -45.72
CA THR A 412 18.18 3.16 -45.39
C THR A 412 18.75 3.24 -43.97
N ASP A 413 18.76 2.11 -43.26
CA ASP A 413 19.33 1.97 -41.92
C ASP A 413 20.06 0.63 -41.81
N THR A 414 21.16 0.57 -41.08
CA THR A 414 21.79 -0.69 -40.71
C THR A 414 21.39 -1.05 -39.28
N ILE A 415 20.75 -2.20 -39.11
CA ILE A 415 20.35 -2.73 -37.80
C ILE A 415 21.41 -3.71 -37.34
N THR A 416 21.87 -3.57 -36.10
CA THR A 416 22.82 -4.50 -35.47
C THR A 416 22.18 -5.12 -34.25
N VAL A 417 22.00 -6.44 -34.28
CA VAL A 417 21.51 -7.24 -33.16
C VAL A 417 22.70 -7.94 -32.51
N THR A 418 22.79 -7.87 -31.20
CA THR A 418 23.80 -8.57 -30.39
C THR A 418 23.10 -9.53 -29.46
N VAL A 419 23.36 -10.82 -29.63
CA VAL A 419 22.95 -11.87 -28.71
C VAL A 419 24.01 -12.08 -27.64
N SER A 420 23.58 -12.41 -26.43
CA SER A 420 24.44 -12.70 -25.28
C SER A 420 23.88 -13.84 -24.44
N ASP A 421 24.75 -14.65 -23.82
CA ASP A 421 24.34 -15.68 -22.85
C ASP A 421 24.59 -15.26 -21.40
N GLY A 422 24.13 -16.07 -20.46
CA GLY A 422 24.38 -15.88 -19.02
C GLY A 422 25.85 -15.96 -18.59
N GLN A 423 26.76 -16.36 -19.48
CA GLN A 423 28.21 -16.43 -19.22
C GLN A 423 28.97 -15.20 -19.77
N GLY A 424 28.27 -14.32 -20.50
CA GLY A 424 28.83 -13.10 -21.08
C GLY A 424 29.48 -13.29 -22.45
N HIS A 425 29.29 -14.44 -23.11
CA HIS A 425 29.63 -14.57 -24.52
C HIS A 425 28.68 -13.73 -25.35
N THR A 426 29.16 -13.14 -26.44
CA THR A 426 28.35 -12.30 -27.32
C THR A 426 28.64 -12.56 -28.79
N LEU A 427 27.60 -12.43 -29.61
CA LEU A 427 27.68 -12.53 -31.07
C LEU A 427 26.79 -11.45 -31.68
N SER A 428 27.29 -10.73 -32.68
CA SER A 428 26.52 -9.70 -33.38
C SER A 428 26.27 -10.07 -34.84
N ARG A 429 25.12 -9.66 -35.35
CA ARG A 429 24.76 -9.66 -36.78
C ARG A 429 24.26 -8.28 -37.17
N SER A 430 24.64 -7.85 -38.37
CA SER A 430 24.17 -6.59 -38.95
C SER A 430 23.54 -6.87 -40.31
N PHE A 431 22.43 -6.20 -40.59
CA PHE A 431 21.73 -6.26 -41.87
C PHE A 431 21.20 -4.88 -42.25
N ASP A 432 21.07 -4.64 -43.55
CA ASP A 432 20.58 -3.38 -44.07
C ASP A 432 19.06 -3.40 -44.23
N VAL A 433 18.43 -2.26 -43.95
CA VAL A 433 17.00 -2.01 -44.08
C VAL A 433 16.81 -0.85 -45.04
N SER A 434 15.97 -0.99 -46.07
CA SER A 434 15.55 0.12 -46.94
C SER A 434 14.05 0.32 -46.88
N TYR A 435 13.61 1.59 -46.82
CA TYR A 435 12.21 1.93 -46.63
C TYR A 435 11.76 3.19 -47.37
N ALA A 436 10.50 3.21 -47.80
CA ALA A 436 9.87 4.33 -48.48
C ALA A 436 8.35 4.39 -48.22
N PRO A 437 7.70 5.55 -48.39
CA PRO A 437 6.24 5.70 -48.28
C PRO A 437 5.52 4.97 -49.41
N ASN A 438 4.30 4.47 -49.14
CA ASN A 438 3.43 3.89 -50.15
C ASN A 438 1.96 4.32 -49.96
N ASP A 439 1.53 5.27 -50.77
CA ASP A 439 0.17 5.84 -50.74
C ASP A 439 -0.93 4.89 -51.26
N ASN A 440 -0.60 3.66 -51.69
CA ASN A 440 -1.59 2.69 -52.19
C ASN A 440 -2.04 1.67 -51.13
N TYR A 441 -1.59 1.82 -49.89
CA TYR A 441 -2.07 0.99 -48.79
C TYR A 441 -3.35 1.61 -48.24
N THR A 442 -4.41 0.81 -48.14
CA THR A 442 -5.66 1.20 -47.49
C THR A 442 -6.12 0.04 -46.62
N THR A 443 -6.32 0.32 -45.35
CA THR A 443 -6.76 -0.54 -44.25
C THR A 443 -8.18 -0.15 -43.89
N ASN A 444 -8.89 -1.08 -43.28
CA ASN A 444 -10.21 -0.81 -42.75
C ASN A 444 -10.08 -0.17 -41.36
N PRO A 445 -11.04 0.68 -40.95
CA PRO A 445 -11.10 1.11 -39.58
C PRO A 445 -11.55 -0.05 -38.70
N TYR A 446 -11.11 -0.06 -37.45
CA TYR A 446 -11.63 -0.98 -36.44
C TYR A 446 -12.03 -0.21 -35.17
N LEU A 447 -13.10 -0.66 -34.52
CA LEU A 447 -13.57 -0.23 -33.22
C LEU A 447 -12.59 -0.69 -32.15
N SER A 448 -12.23 0.25 -31.27
CA SER A 448 -11.58 -0.10 -30.01
C SER A 448 -12.57 -0.83 -29.10
N PHE A 449 -12.07 -1.61 -28.15
CA PHE A 449 -12.86 -2.37 -27.18
C PHE A 449 -14.01 -1.55 -26.56
N ILE A 450 -15.21 -2.14 -26.55
CA ILE A 450 -16.39 -1.53 -25.94
C ILE A 450 -16.85 -2.40 -24.76
N PRO A 451 -16.92 -1.85 -23.54
CA PRO A 451 -17.33 -2.64 -22.38
C PRO A 451 -18.82 -2.96 -22.44
N ASP A 452 -19.18 -4.13 -21.90
CA ASP A 452 -20.57 -4.46 -21.58
C ASP A 452 -21.16 -3.42 -20.61
N VAL A 453 -22.44 -3.11 -20.78
CA VAL A 453 -23.11 -2.04 -20.04
C VAL A 453 -24.05 -2.63 -19.01
N THR A 454 -23.90 -2.21 -17.75
CA THR A 454 -24.90 -2.51 -16.70
C THR A 454 -25.63 -1.23 -16.30
N MET A 455 -26.96 -1.27 -16.30
CA MET A 455 -27.80 -0.12 -15.99
C MET A 455 -29.09 -0.53 -15.26
N THR A 456 -29.82 0.45 -14.74
CA THR A 456 -31.11 0.25 -14.07
C THR A 456 -32.29 0.57 -15.02
N PRO A 457 -33.50 0.06 -14.78
CA PRO A 457 -34.68 0.59 -15.47
C PRO A 457 -34.80 2.11 -15.26
N ASN A 458 -35.26 2.84 -16.27
CA ASN A 458 -35.40 4.30 -16.25
C ASN A 458 -34.08 5.09 -16.13
N SER A 459 -32.99 4.57 -16.69
CA SER A 459 -31.71 5.29 -16.78
C SER A 459 -31.19 5.38 -18.21
N SER A 460 -30.26 6.31 -18.44
CA SER A 460 -29.50 6.46 -19.67
C SER A 460 -28.02 6.19 -19.41
N PHE A 461 -27.33 5.68 -20.42
CA PHE A 461 -25.89 5.46 -20.43
C PHE A 461 -25.31 6.09 -21.69
N THR A 462 -24.15 6.71 -21.56
CA THR A 462 -23.44 7.34 -22.67
C THR A 462 -22.02 6.82 -22.72
N PHE A 463 -21.53 6.46 -23.90
CA PHE A 463 -20.18 5.98 -24.12
C PHE A 463 -19.60 6.59 -25.39
N GLN A 464 -18.32 6.92 -25.37
CA GLN A 464 -17.62 7.47 -26.51
C GLN A 464 -16.97 6.32 -27.28
N LEU A 465 -17.55 5.93 -28.42
CA LEU A 465 -16.91 4.97 -29.30
C LEU A 465 -15.61 5.58 -29.85
N SER A 466 -14.59 4.76 -29.98
CA SER A 466 -13.36 5.12 -30.67
C SER A 466 -13.09 4.04 -31.70
N ALA A 467 -12.77 4.46 -32.91
CA ALA A 467 -12.25 3.60 -33.94
C ALA A 467 -10.95 4.18 -34.46
N LYS A 468 -10.13 3.31 -35.04
CA LYS A 468 -8.82 3.63 -35.55
C LYS A 468 -8.75 3.26 -37.01
N ASP A 469 -8.43 4.27 -37.83
CA ASP A 469 -8.13 4.12 -39.25
C ASP A 469 -6.69 4.59 -39.46
N TRP A 470 -5.86 3.76 -40.10
CA TRP A 470 -4.45 4.04 -40.26
C TRP A 470 -4.13 4.81 -41.55
N ASP A 471 -5.08 4.92 -42.49
CA ASP A 471 -4.88 5.62 -43.76
C ASP A 471 -5.55 7.00 -43.80
N SER A 472 -5.81 7.57 -42.62
CA SER A 472 -6.37 8.92 -42.41
C SER A 472 -7.75 9.18 -43.02
N GLY A 473 -8.51 8.12 -43.31
CA GLY A 473 -9.90 8.23 -43.75
C GLY A 473 -10.80 8.81 -42.66
N ALA A 474 -11.90 9.43 -43.09
CA ALA A 474 -12.92 9.87 -42.18
C ALA A 474 -13.71 8.65 -41.68
N ILE A 475 -13.57 8.36 -40.39
CA ILE A 475 -14.32 7.29 -39.73
C ILE A 475 -15.78 7.72 -39.58
N VAL A 476 -16.69 6.82 -39.93
CA VAL A 476 -18.13 6.97 -39.72
C VAL A 476 -18.62 5.85 -38.79
N TYR A 477 -19.32 6.24 -37.72
CA TYR A 477 -19.91 5.31 -36.76
C TYR A 477 -21.38 5.03 -37.07
N HIS A 478 -21.83 3.82 -36.78
CA HIS A 478 -23.17 3.36 -37.12
C HIS A 478 -23.88 2.68 -35.95
N ASP A 479 -25.19 2.87 -35.88
CA ASP A 479 -26.10 2.11 -35.03
C ASP A 479 -26.97 1.14 -35.88
N GLN A 480 -27.94 0.45 -35.24
CA GLN A 480 -28.86 -0.47 -35.93
C GLN A 480 -29.60 0.13 -37.14
N SER A 481 -29.78 1.45 -37.22
CA SER A 481 -30.58 2.10 -38.27
C SER A 481 -29.90 2.05 -39.65
N TYR A 482 -28.57 1.97 -39.66
CA TYR A 482 -27.79 1.81 -40.89
C TYR A 482 -27.93 0.39 -41.48
N PHE A 483 -28.35 -0.60 -40.67
CA PHE A 483 -28.45 -2.00 -41.09
C PHE A 483 -29.89 -2.39 -41.50
N PRO A 484 -30.12 -2.85 -42.75
CA PRO A 484 -31.47 -3.16 -43.23
C PRO A 484 -32.15 -4.32 -42.48
N SER A 485 -33.34 -4.06 -41.95
CA SER A 485 -34.15 -5.01 -41.14
C SER A 485 -34.79 -6.18 -41.87
N ASN A 486 -34.63 -6.24 -43.19
CA ASN A 486 -35.24 -7.26 -44.05
C ASN A 486 -34.20 -8.02 -44.88
N ASN A 487 -32.93 -8.02 -44.47
CA ASN A 487 -31.91 -8.72 -45.21
C ASN A 487 -32.07 -10.25 -45.06
N THR A 488 -32.60 -10.91 -46.09
CA THR A 488 -32.69 -12.39 -46.17
C THR A 488 -31.34 -13.05 -46.46
N ASP A 489 -30.28 -12.25 -46.62
CA ASP A 489 -28.92 -12.73 -46.84
C ASP A 489 -28.32 -13.24 -45.52
N THR A 490 -28.38 -14.55 -45.33
CA THR A 490 -27.79 -15.23 -44.16
C THR A 490 -26.27 -15.12 -44.09
N SER A 491 -25.60 -14.63 -45.14
CA SER A 491 -24.16 -14.30 -45.13
C SER A 491 -23.86 -12.88 -44.61
N LYS A 492 -24.90 -12.14 -44.18
CA LYS A 492 -24.79 -10.78 -43.65
C LYS A 492 -25.57 -10.70 -42.34
N ARG A 493 -25.14 -11.43 -41.31
CA ARG A 493 -25.86 -11.48 -40.02
C ARG A 493 -25.84 -10.09 -39.33
N LEU A 494 -26.78 -9.26 -39.77
CA LEU A 494 -27.16 -7.96 -39.24
C LEU A 494 -28.42 -8.14 -38.38
N PRO A 495 -28.71 -7.23 -37.45
CA PRO A 495 -28.06 -6.94 -36.18
C PRO A 495 -28.86 -7.52 -34.98
N TYR A 496 -28.27 -7.52 -33.78
CA TYR A 496 -29.06 -7.63 -32.55
C TYR A 496 -29.92 -6.37 -32.40
N TYR A 497 -31.25 -6.52 -32.53
CA TYR A 497 -32.16 -5.41 -32.35
C TYR A 497 -32.45 -5.17 -30.88
N ALA A 498 -32.35 -3.90 -30.47
CA ALA A 498 -32.79 -3.50 -29.15
C ALA A 498 -34.30 -3.80 -28.99
N PRO A 499 -34.72 -4.49 -27.93
CA PRO A 499 -36.13 -4.82 -27.72
C PRO A 499 -36.94 -3.57 -27.37
N ASN A 500 -38.27 -3.68 -27.46
CA ASN A 500 -39.17 -2.62 -26.99
C ASN A 500 -38.86 -2.26 -25.53
N GLY A 501 -38.55 -0.98 -25.30
CA GLY A 501 -38.17 -0.46 -23.98
C GLY A 501 -36.67 -0.25 -23.78
N LEU A 502 -35.82 -0.71 -24.71
CA LEU A 502 -34.41 -0.34 -24.82
C LEU A 502 -34.20 0.39 -26.15
N SER A 503 -33.66 1.60 -26.12
CA SER A 503 -33.36 2.37 -27.34
C SER A 503 -31.93 2.87 -27.29
N TYR A 504 -31.23 2.88 -28.42
CA TYR A 504 -29.89 3.44 -28.51
C TYR A 504 -29.68 4.17 -29.83
N SER A 505 -28.70 5.07 -29.86
CA SER A 505 -28.27 5.81 -31.05
C SER A 505 -26.78 6.08 -30.99
N VAL A 506 -26.13 6.17 -32.14
CA VAL A 506 -24.73 6.57 -32.27
C VAL A 506 -24.63 7.83 -33.12
N ASP A 507 -23.94 8.85 -32.63
CA ASP A 507 -23.61 10.01 -33.46
C ASP A 507 -22.55 9.62 -34.49
N ALA A 508 -22.90 9.71 -35.78
CA ALA A 508 -22.10 9.15 -36.86
C ALA A 508 -20.72 9.81 -37.05
N THR A 509 -20.53 11.03 -36.54
CA THR A 509 -19.26 11.79 -36.69
C THR A 509 -18.43 11.73 -35.41
N THR A 510 -19.07 11.88 -34.26
CA THR A 510 -18.37 11.91 -32.98
C THR A 510 -18.19 10.54 -32.38
N GLY A 511 -19.04 9.56 -32.68
CA GLY A 511 -19.02 8.23 -32.08
C GLY A 511 -19.72 8.14 -30.72
N VAL A 512 -20.44 9.18 -30.29
CA VAL A 512 -21.16 9.15 -29.00
C VAL A 512 -22.33 8.15 -29.09
N LEU A 513 -22.21 7.02 -28.39
CA LEU A 513 -23.24 6.02 -28.16
C LEU A 513 -24.10 6.45 -26.96
N GLN A 514 -25.40 6.57 -27.16
CA GLN A 514 -26.37 6.80 -26.11
C GLN A 514 -27.35 5.63 -26.03
N ILE A 515 -27.52 5.04 -24.85
CA ILE A 515 -28.43 3.93 -24.57
C ILE A 515 -29.45 4.39 -23.51
N ASN A 516 -30.72 4.09 -23.70
CA ASN A 516 -31.80 4.46 -22.79
C ASN A 516 -32.66 3.22 -22.47
N ALA A 517 -32.78 2.90 -21.18
CA ALA A 517 -33.67 1.86 -20.67
C ALA A 517 -34.93 2.50 -20.09
N SER A 518 -36.11 2.13 -20.60
CA SER A 518 -37.39 2.60 -20.08
C SER A 518 -37.72 1.98 -18.72
N ALA A 519 -38.56 2.66 -17.93
CA ALA A 519 -39.02 2.16 -16.63
C ALA A 519 -39.76 0.80 -16.70
N GLY A 520 -40.36 0.45 -17.86
CA GLY A 520 -41.10 -0.78 -18.05
C GLY A 520 -40.27 -1.94 -18.61
N LEU A 521 -38.99 -1.74 -18.89
CA LEU A 521 -38.11 -2.77 -19.40
C LEU A 521 -37.85 -3.81 -18.29
N ALA A 522 -38.14 -5.08 -18.58
CA ALA A 522 -37.89 -6.15 -17.63
C ALA A 522 -36.38 -6.30 -17.37
N PRO A 523 -35.95 -6.65 -16.16
CA PRO A 523 -34.56 -6.99 -15.93
C PRO A 523 -34.10 -8.16 -16.79
N GLY A 524 -32.89 -8.08 -17.33
CA GLY A 524 -32.31 -9.08 -18.21
C GLY A 524 -31.08 -8.58 -18.96
N VAL A 525 -30.42 -9.49 -19.67
CA VAL A 525 -29.29 -9.18 -20.56
C VAL A 525 -29.83 -9.03 -21.98
N TYR A 526 -29.61 -7.86 -22.56
CA TYR A 526 -29.97 -7.52 -23.93
C TYR A 526 -28.70 -7.33 -24.76
N LYS A 527 -28.84 -7.25 -26.08
CA LYS A 527 -27.72 -7.01 -26.99
C LYS A 527 -28.05 -5.86 -27.91
N ILE A 528 -27.08 -4.97 -28.11
CA ILE A 528 -27.10 -3.94 -29.14
C ILE A 528 -25.87 -4.10 -30.02
N MET A 529 -25.87 -3.46 -31.19
CA MET A 529 -24.76 -3.53 -32.14
C MET A 529 -24.36 -2.13 -32.59
N VAL A 530 -23.05 -1.88 -32.64
CA VAL A 530 -22.45 -0.67 -33.21
C VAL A 530 -21.44 -1.07 -34.29
N ALA A 531 -21.03 -0.12 -35.12
CA ALA A 531 -20.01 -0.38 -36.13
C ALA A 531 -19.20 0.87 -36.49
N ALA A 532 -18.01 0.68 -37.07
CA ALA A 532 -17.20 1.71 -37.70
C ALA A 532 -16.86 1.35 -39.15
N SER A 533 -16.76 2.36 -40.02
CA SER A 533 -16.42 2.18 -41.44
C SER A 533 -15.80 3.44 -42.04
N ASN A 534 -15.10 3.29 -43.16
CA ASN A 534 -14.56 4.39 -43.97
C ASN A 534 -15.52 4.85 -45.08
N ASP A 535 -16.81 4.49 -45.02
CA ASP A 535 -17.73 4.59 -46.16
C ASP A 535 -17.90 6.01 -46.71
N LEU A 536 -17.30 6.21 -47.89
CA LEU A 536 -17.63 7.22 -48.89
C LEU A 536 -18.71 6.62 -49.84
N GLU A 537 -19.96 7.03 -49.64
CA GLU A 537 -21.10 6.87 -50.58
C GLU A 537 -21.76 5.46 -50.74
N GLY A 538 -22.40 4.95 -49.69
CA GLY A 538 -23.76 4.39 -49.78
C GLY A 538 -23.95 2.95 -50.27
N GLU A 539 -22.88 2.17 -50.43
CA GLU A 539 -22.94 0.70 -50.54
C GLU A 539 -22.28 0.03 -49.32
N ILE A 540 -23.08 -0.69 -48.53
CA ILE A 540 -22.58 -1.52 -47.42
C ILE A 540 -21.76 -2.68 -48.00
N VAL A 541 -20.44 -2.62 -47.84
CA VAL A 541 -19.52 -3.73 -48.08
C VAL A 541 -19.18 -4.35 -46.72
N PRO A 542 -19.79 -5.48 -46.32
CA PRO A 542 -19.65 -6.04 -44.97
C PRO A 542 -18.21 -6.41 -44.59
N SER A 543 -17.32 -6.61 -45.56
CA SER A 543 -15.91 -6.89 -45.31
C SER A 543 -15.07 -5.63 -45.04
N LEU A 544 -15.68 -4.44 -45.04
CA LEU A 544 -15.04 -3.14 -44.81
C LEU A 544 -15.65 -2.40 -43.60
N ILE A 545 -16.41 -3.11 -42.78
CA ILE A 545 -17.09 -2.59 -41.60
C ILE A 545 -16.67 -3.47 -40.43
N ASP A 546 -16.24 -2.83 -39.35
CA ASP A 546 -15.94 -3.48 -38.09
C ASP A 546 -17.13 -3.27 -37.14
N TYR A 547 -17.70 -4.37 -36.66
CA TYR A 547 -18.91 -4.41 -35.84
C TYR A 547 -18.57 -4.89 -34.45
N ASP A 548 -19.28 -4.39 -33.45
CA ASP A 548 -19.21 -4.94 -32.09
C ASP A 548 -20.62 -5.10 -31.50
N VAL A 549 -20.79 -6.12 -30.66
CA VAL A 549 -22.02 -6.46 -29.96
C VAL A 549 -21.86 -6.25 -28.46
N ILE A 550 -22.51 -5.21 -27.98
CA ILE A 550 -22.47 -4.82 -26.57
C ILE A 550 -23.61 -5.53 -25.82
N ASN A 551 -23.30 -6.26 -24.74
CA ASN A 551 -24.34 -6.74 -23.84
C ASN A 551 -24.79 -5.60 -22.92
N VAL A 552 -26.11 -5.39 -22.86
CA VAL A 552 -26.75 -4.40 -21.98
C VAL A 552 -27.53 -5.13 -20.90
N THR A 553 -26.96 -5.22 -19.71
CA THR A 553 -27.61 -5.77 -18.52
C THR A 553 -28.46 -4.70 -17.85
N VAL A 554 -29.77 -4.94 -17.79
CA VAL A 554 -30.71 -4.10 -17.06
C VAL A 554 -31.12 -4.84 -15.79
N ALA A 555 -30.84 -4.28 -14.63
CA ALA A 555 -31.13 -4.91 -13.34
C ALA A 555 -31.55 -3.90 -12.27
N ASN A 556 -32.24 -4.36 -11.22
CA ASN A 556 -32.54 -3.52 -10.06
C ASN A 556 -31.37 -3.56 -9.06
N ARG A 557 -31.20 -2.47 -8.31
CA ARG A 557 -30.25 -2.44 -7.18
C ARG A 557 -30.72 -3.37 -6.05
N PRO A 558 -29.79 -3.95 -5.27
CA PRO A 558 -30.15 -4.70 -4.06
C PRO A 558 -30.73 -3.77 -3.00
N LEU A 559 -31.54 -4.36 -2.11
CA LEU A 559 -32.14 -3.70 -0.95
C LEU A 559 -31.43 -4.20 0.30
N LEU A 560 -30.66 -3.33 0.95
CA LEU A 560 -29.90 -3.64 2.17
C LEU A 560 -30.63 -3.11 3.41
N ALA A 561 -30.78 -3.95 4.42
CA ALA A 561 -31.45 -3.66 5.69
C ALA A 561 -30.42 -3.34 6.78
N GLN A 562 -30.84 -2.63 7.83
CA GLN A 562 -29.96 -2.27 8.95
C GLN A 562 -29.85 -3.44 9.93
N ASP A 563 -28.68 -3.61 10.56
CA ASP A 563 -28.42 -4.69 11.50
C ASP A 563 -28.18 -4.20 12.94
N VAL A 564 -28.54 -5.07 13.90
CA VAL A 564 -28.23 -4.88 15.32
C VAL A 564 -27.67 -6.19 15.88
N VAL A 565 -26.48 -6.12 16.47
CA VAL A 565 -25.79 -7.25 17.09
C VAL A 565 -25.46 -6.92 18.54
N ASN A 566 -25.70 -7.86 19.45
CA ASN A 566 -25.36 -7.71 20.86
C ASN A 566 -24.28 -8.73 21.23
N LEU A 567 -23.30 -8.30 22.02
CA LEU A 567 -22.21 -9.11 22.54
C LEU A 567 -21.84 -8.65 23.95
N ASN A 568 -21.08 -9.45 24.67
CA ASN A 568 -20.46 -9.03 25.92
C ASN A 568 -19.07 -8.47 25.61
N GLU A 569 -18.55 -7.60 26.48
CA GLU A 569 -17.14 -7.22 26.43
C GLU A 569 -16.21 -8.45 26.53
N ASP A 570 -14.98 -8.28 26.07
CA ASP A 570 -13.93 -9.32 25.99
C ASP A 570 -14.25 -10.55 25.14
N THR A 571 -15.33 -10.51 24.36
CA THR A 571 -15.72 -11.59 23.45
C THR A 571 -15.83 -11.11 22.01
N SER A 572 -15.16 -11.81 21.09
CA SER A 572 -15.39 -11.60 19.66
C SER A 572 -16.70 -12.24 19.21
N ILE A 573 -17.38 -11.62 18.24
CA ILE A 573 -18.59 -12.18 17.62
C ILE A 573 -18.45 -12.22 16.10
N THR A 574 -18.89 -13.32 15.49
CA THR A 574 -19.02 -13.47 14.03
C THR A 574 -20.50 -13.49 13.65
N PHE A 575 -20.90 -12.68 12.67
CA PHE A 575 -22.28 -12.61 12.18
C PHE A 575 -22.32 -12.35 10.67
N ASN A 576 -23.45 -12.68 10.03
CA ASN A 576 -23.67 -12.41 8.61
C ASN A 576 -24.62 -11.21 8.46
N PRO A 577 -24.14 -10.01 8.08
CA PRO A 577 -24.99 -8.85 7.85
C PRO A 577 -25.96 -9.06 6.67
N LEU A 578 -25.63 -9.93 5.71
CA LEU A 578 -26.46 -10.16 4.51
C LEU A 578 -27.71 -11.01 4.78
N ALA A 579 -27.91 -11.49 6.01
CA ALA A 579 -28.98 -12.43 6.34
C ALA A 579 -30.40 -11.84 6.18
N ASN A 580 -30.54 -10.53 6.29
CA ASN A 580 -31.79 -9.77 6.15
C ASN A 580 -31.88 -8.99 4.81
N ASP A 581 -30.87 -9.11 3.95
CA ASP A 581 -30.76 -8.37 2.69
C ASP A 581 -31.39 -9.11 1.51
N ASN A 582 -31.73 -8.37 0.45
CA ASN A 582 -32.31 -8.91 -0.78
C ASN A 582 -31.59 -8.39 -2.02
N GLY A 583 -31.03 -9.29 -2.83
CA GLY A 583 -30.40 -8.97 -4.13
C GLY A 583 -31.36 -8.50 -5.22
N SER A 584 -32.66 -8.38 -4.90
CA SER A 584 -33.75 -8.08 -5.82
C SER A 584 -33.97 -9.21 -6.83
N ASN A 585 -33.88 -8.93 -8.14
CA ASN A 585 -34.08 -9.91 -9.21
C ASN A 585 -32.82 -10.78 -9.48
N SER A 586 -31.87 -10.79 -8.55
CA SER A 586 -30.69 -11.67 -8.52
C SER A 586 -30.26 -11.96 -7.08
N THR A 587 -29.26 -12.82 -6.93
CA THR A 587 -28.60 -13.08 -5.64
C THR A 587 -27.61 -11.97 -5.30
N LEU A 588 -27.37 -11.74 -4.01
CA LEU A 588 -26.23 -10.95 -3.56
C LEU A 588 -24.93 -11.69 -3.89
N ASP A 589 -23.87 -10.94 -4.13
CA ASP A 589 -22.51 -11.47 -4.29
C ASP A 589 -21.67 -11.11 -3.05
N PRO A 590 -21.51 -12.03 -2.09
CA PRO A 590 -20.75 -11.77 -0.86
C PRO A 590 -19.29 -11.37 -1.11
N SER A 591 -18.71 -11.70 -2.28
CA SER A 591 -17.33 -11.31 -2.63
C SER A 591 -17.15 -9.83 -2.91
N THR A 592 -18.25 -9.12 -3.08
CA THR A 592 -18.29 -7.66 -3.27
C THR A 592 -18.62 -6.89 -2.00
N LEU A 593 -18.84 -7.59 -0.87
CA LEU A 593 -19.07 -6.95 0.41
C LEU A 593 -17.84 -6.15 0.82
N HIS A 594 -18.05 -4.88 1.11
CA HIS A 594 -17.01 -4.01 1.63
C HIS A 594 -17.58 -3.08 2.71
N LEU A 595 -16.69 -2.65 3.60
CA LEU A 595 -16.98 -1.67 4.63
C LEU A 595 -16.84 -0.27 4.03
N LEU A 596 -17.81 0.60 4.31
CA LEU A 596 -17.78 2.02 3.96
C LEU A 596 -17.26 2.88 5.10
N SER A 597 -17.35 2.37 6.34
CA SER A 597 -16.73 2.97 7.51
C SER A 597 -16.26 1.89 8.47
N GLN A 598 -15.27 2.23 9.29
CA GLN A 598 -14.88 1.41 10.44
C GLN A 598 -15.67 1.85 11.68
N PRO A 599 -15.88 0.97 12.67
CA PRO A 599 -16.39 1.38 13.96
C PRO A 599 -15.38 2.32 14.62
N ALA A 600 -15.87 3.24 15.46
CA ALA A 600 -15.00 4.17 16.19
C ALA A 600 -14.07 3.46 17.20
N VAL A 601 -14.45 2.25 17.63
CA VAL A 601 -13.71 1.43 18.59
C VAL A 601 -13.86 -0.06 18.22
N GLY A 602 -12.78 -0.83 18.35
CA GLY A 602 -12.73 -2.27 18.07
C GLY A 602 -12.32 -2.61 16.64
N GLU A 603 -11.98 -3.88 16.42
CA GLU A 603 -11.48 -4.38 15.15
C GLU A 603 -12.54 -5.18 14.39
N LEU A 604 -12.58 -5.00 13.07
CA LEU A 604 -13.40 -5.79 12.15
C LEU A 604 -12.54 -6.63 11.21
N THR A 605 -12.96 -7.87 10.97
CA THR A 605 -12.46 -8.69 9.87
C THR A 605 -13.61 -9.19 9.02
N VAL A 606 -13.45 -9.16 7.70
CA VAL A 606 -14.47 -9.56 6.73
C VAL A 606 -14.02 -10.83 6.01
N ASN A 607 -14.89 -11.83 5.94
CA ASN A 607 -14.68 -13.01 5.11
C ASN A 607 -15.32 -12.77 3.73
N ASN A 608 -14.54 -12.30 2.76
CA ASN A 608 -15.00 -12.00 1.40
C ASN A 608 -15.46 -13.21 0.59
N THR A 609 -15.40 -14.45 1.12
CA THR A 609 -16.02 -15.61 0.45
C THR A 609 -17.45 -15.84 0.93
N THR A 610 -17.74 -15.53 2.19
CA THR A 610 -19.03 -15.84 2.84
C THR A 610 -19.87 -14.59 3.14
N GLY A 611 -19.23 -13.42 3.21
CA GLY A 611 -19.84 -12.16 3.67
C GLY A 611 -19.93 -12.05 5.20
N GLU A 612 -19.39 -13.00 5.96
CA GLU A 612 -19.40 -12.93 7.43
C GLU A 612 -18.41 -11.88 7.94
N ILE A 613 -18.84 -11.13 8.97
CA ILE A 613 -18.05 -10.12 9.65
C ILE A 613 -17.76 -10.61 11.07
N THR A 614 -16.50 -10.51 11.50
CA THR A 614 -16.09 -10.73 12.89
C THR A 614 -15.69 -9.42 13.53
N PHE A 615 -16.29 -9.10 14.67
CA PHE A 615 -15.96 -7.93 15.48
C PHE A 615 -15.31 -8.36 16.80
N THR A 616 -14.23 -7.66 17.16
CA THR A 616 -13.53 -7.82 18.45
C THR A 616 -13.47 -6.47 19.14
N PRO A 617 -14.19 -6.26 20.26
CA PRO A 617 -14.03 -5.05 21.06
C PRO A 617 -12.64 -5.05 21.75
N PRO A 618 -12.05 -3.88 22.06
CA PRO A 618 -10.91 -3.81 22.97
C PRO A 618 -11.27 -4.39 24.33
N ALA A 619 -10.26 -4.78 25.11
CA ALA A 619 -10.45 -5.22 26.49
C ALA A 619 -11.21 -4.16 27.29
N ASP A 620 -12.16 -4.62 28.11
CA ASP A 620 -12.96 -3.81 29.04
C ASP A 620 -13.83 -2.71 28.36
N TYR A 621 -13.98 -2.78 27.02
CA TYR A 621 -14.84 -1.84 26.30
C TYR A 621 -16.30 -2.29 26.35
N ASN A 622 -17.15 -1.46 26.94
CA ASN A 622 -18.60 -1.53 26.85
C ASN A 622 -19.18 -0.26 26.20
N GLY A 623 -20.28 -0.41 25.46
CA GLY A 623 -20.91 0.67 24.72
C GLY A 623 -21.43 0.25 23.34
N THR A 624 -21.96 1.21 22.60
CA THR A 624 -22.46 0.99 21.23
C THR A 624 -21.50 1.57 20.22
N VAL A 625 -21.10 0.76 19.23
CA VAL A 625 -20.37 1.21 18.04
C VAL A 625 -21.17 0.90 16.78
N SER A 626 -20.89 1.60 15.69
CA SER A 626 -21.57 1.37 14.41
C SER A 626 -20.63 1.52 13.24
N PHE A 627 -20.90 0.77 12.18
CA PHE A 627 -20.20 0.87 10.90
C PHE A 627 -21.17 0.69 9.74
N GLN A 628 -20.79 1.10 8.53
CA GLN A 628 -21.60 0.91 7.32
C GLN A 628 -20.94 -0.07 6.36
N TYR A 629 -21.75 -0.84 5.64
CA TYR A 629 -21.30 -1.72 4.56
C TYR A 629 -22.15 -1.52 3.30
N ASN A 630 -21.62 -2.02 2.18
CA ASN A 630 -22.37 -2.20 0.95
C ASN A 630 -21.98 -3.52 0.29
N VAL A 631 -22.86 -4.04 -0.56
CA VAL A 631 -22.68 -5.29 -1.29
C VAL A 631 -23.39 -5.19 -2.63
N ALA A 632 -22.79 -5.74 -3.68
CA ALA A 632 -23.41 -5.81 -4.99
C ALA A 632 -24.27 -7.06 -5.13
N ASN A 633 -25.23 -7.01 -6.05
CA ASN A 633 -25.87 -8.21 -6.54
C ASN A 633 -25.02 -8.89 -7.64
N ALA A 634 -25.44 -10.05 -8.11
CA ALA A 634 -24.75 -10.82 -9.17
C ALA A 634 -24.65 -10.11 -10.53
N PHE A 635 -25.21 -8.90 -10.66
CA PHE A 635 -25.04 -8.03 -11.83
C PHE A 635 -24.08 -6.86 -11.57
N GLY A 636 -23.40 -6.80 -10.43
CA GLY A 636 -22.47 -5.73 -10.08
C GLY A 636 -23.13 -4.43 -9.61
N LEU A 637 -24.44 -4.41 -9.35
CA LEU A 637 -25.14 -3.23 -8.86
C LEU A 637 -25.13 -3.17 -7.33
N TYR A 638 -24.72 -2.03 -6.77
CA TYR A 638 -24.76 -1.74 -5.33
C TYR A 638 -26.07 -1.08 -4.89
N GLY A 639 -26.46 -1.35 -3.64
CA GLY A 639 -27.65 -0.79 -3.00
C GLY A 639 -27.36 0.52 -2.26
N THR A 640 -28.34 0.99 -1.50
CA THR A 640 -28.12 2.02 -0.47
C THR A 640 -27.34 1.40 0.69
N PRO A 641 -26.30 2.06 1.23
CA PRO A 641 -25.53 1.56 2.37
C PRO A 641 -26.40 1.14 3.57
N ALA A 642 -26.02 0.03 4.20
CA ALA A 642 -26.62 -0.45 5.43
C ALA A 642 -25.71 -0.18 6.63
N THR A 643 -26.29 0.21 7.77
CA THR A 643 -25.56 0.41 9.04
C THR A 643 -25.73 -0.83 9.91
N VAL A 644 -24.64 -1.28 10.50
CA VAL A 644 -24.62 -2.27 11.57
C VAL A 644 -24.37 -1.55 12.89
N SER A 645 -25.22 -1.79 13.88
CA SER A 645 -25.05 -1.32 15.26
C SER A 645 -24.64 -2.48 16.17
N LEU A 646 -23.47 -2.38 16.78
CA LEU A 646 -22.91 -3.36 17.71
C LEU A 646 -23.07 -2.83 19.14
N VAL A 647 -23.75 -3.57 20.02
CA VAL A 647 -24.01 -3.20 21.41
C VAL A 647 -23.24 -4.13 22.34
N VAL A 648 -22.15 -3.62 22.92
CA VAL A 648 -21.26 -4.36 23.84
C VAL A 648 -21.74 -4.14 25.27
N ALA A 649 -22.17 -5.22 25.92
CA ALA A 649 -22.64 -5.22 27.30
C ALA A 649 -21.48 -5.41 28.30
N PRO A 650 -21.48 -4.69 29.44
CA PRO A 650 -20.46 -4.85 30.46
C PRO A 650 -20.54 -6.21 31.19
N VAL A 651 -19.41 -6.70 31.69
CA VAL A 651 -19.17 -7.92 32.46
C VAL A 651 -18.28 -7.56 33.67
N ASN A 652 -18.51 -8.20 34.82
CA ASN A 652 -17.77 -7.88 36.04
C ASN A 652 -16.35 -8.49 36.07
N ASP A 653 -15.38 -7.72 36.57
CA ASP A 653 -13.94 -8.07 36.64
C ASP A 653 -13.45 -8.34 38.08
N GLU A 654 -12.27 -8.96 38.24
CA GLU A 654 -11.66 -9.26 39.54
C GLU A 654 -10.88 -8.05 40.10
N PRO A 655 -11.01 -7.69 41.40
CA PRO A 655 -10.23 -6.60 42.00
C PRO A 655 -8.75 -6.97 42.18
N GLU A 656 -7.84 -5.98 42.16
CA GLU A 656 -6.40 -6.14 42.42
C GLU A 656 -5.94 -5.23 43.58
N ALA A 657 -5.64 -5.83 44.75
CA ALA A 657 -5.12 -5.12 45.93
C ALA A 657 -3.58 -5.17 45.99
N LEU A 658 -2.92 -4.03 46.25
CA LEU A 658 -1.47 -3.89 46.32
C LEU A 658 -0.99 -3.47 47.73
N ASP A 659 0.19 -3.94 48.14
CA ASP A 659 0.76 -3.67 49.48
C ASP A 659 1.00 -2.16 49.73
N ASP A 660 0.78 -1.74 50.97
CA ASP A 660 0.82 -0.35 51.42
C ASP A 660 1.93 -0.06 52.44
N ILE A 661 2.42 1.18 52.43
CA ILE A 661 3.33 1.71 53.46
C ILE A 661 2.87 3.09 53.94
N PHE A 662 2.70 3.26 55.25
CA PHE A 662 2.29 4.52 55.89
C PHE A 662 3.17 4.89 57.08
N ILE A 663 3.05 6.15 57.51
CA ILE A 663 3.65 6.67 58.75
C ILE A 663 2.51 7.12 59.66
N ALA A 664 2.59 6.77 60.95
CA ALA A 664 1.62 7.16 61.96
C ALA A 664 2.30 7.78 63.19
N ASP A 665 1.50 8.49 63.98
CA ASP A 665 1.98 9.19 65.16
C ASP A 665 1.79 8.36 66.42
N ARG A 666 2.77 8.44 67.34
CA ARG A 666 2.62 7.81 68.66
C ARG A 666 1.33 8.29 69.32
N ASP A 667 0.57 7.35 69.90
CA ASP A 667 -0.65 7.57 70.69
C ASP A 667 -1.82 8.24 69.94
N THR A 668 -1.78 8.33 68.61
CA THR A 668 -2.83 8.98 67.81
C THR A 668 -3.38 8.03 66.76
N ALA A 669 -4.69 8.09 66.50
CA ALA A 669 -5.32 7.33 65.43
C ALA A 669 -5.12 8.02 64.08
N THR A 670 -4.65 7.28 63.07
CA THR A 670 -4.37 7.76 61.71
C THR A 670 -5.29 7.06 60.70
N LEU A 671 -5.83 7.81 59.74
CA LEU A 671 -6.64 7.27 58.64
C LEU A 671 -5.73 6.90 57.47
N LEU A 672 -5.75 5.65 57.02
CA LEU A 672 -4.86 5.10 56.01
C LEU A 672 -5.64 4.86 54.71
N PRO A 673 -5.31 5.56 53.60
CA PRO A 673 -5.97 5.40 52.31
C PRO A 673 -5.44 4.16 51.58
N VAL A 674 -5.77 2.97 52.07
CA VAL A 674 -5.30 1.69 51.52
C VAL A 674 -5.75 1.48 50.07
N LEU A 675 -6.92 2.00 49.70
CA LEU A 675 -7.49 1.85 48.36
C LEU A 675 -6.87 2.75 47.27
N LYS A 676 -5.75 3.42 47.53
CA LYS A 676 -5.20 4.44 46.62
C LYS A 676 -4.40 3.83 45.47
N ASN A 677 -3.73 2.72 45.72
CA ASN A 677 -2.89 1.96 44.79
C ASN A 677 -3.58 0.68 44.28
N ASP A 678 -4.84 0.45 44.66
CA ASP A 678 -5.58 -0.74 44.28
C ASP A 678 -6.44 -0.50 43.04
N ASP A 679 -6.56 -1.53 42.20
CA ASP A 679 -7.65 -1.65 41.25
C ASP A 679 -8.83 -2.32 41.95
N LYS A 680 -10.01 -1.70 41.85
CA LYS A 680 -11.20 -2.13 42.57
C LYS A 680 -12.08 -3.07 41.75
N GLY A 681 -11.65 -3.44 40.54
CA GLY A 681 -12.55 -3.94 39.50
C GLY A 681 -13.16 -2.75 38.74
N GLY A 682 -13.45 -2.94 37.45
CA GLY A 682 -13.83 -1.88 36.53
C GLY A 682 -14.98 -0.97 37.01
N PRO A 683 -14.93 0.35 36.77
CA PRO A 683 -15.87 1.32 37.33
C PRO A 683 -17.26 1.37 36.66
N SER A 684 -17.63 0.42 35.79
CA SER A 684 -18.88 0.49 35.00
C SER A 684 -20.13 -0.07 35.71
N GLU A 685 -19.94 -0.66 36.89
CA GLU A 685 -20.99 -1.31 37.66
C GLU A 685 -21.85 -0.29 38.43
N ALA A 686 -23.08 -0.07 37.99
CA ALA A 686 -24.03 0.81 38.67
C ALA A 686 -24.41 0.35 40.11
N ASN A 687 -23.85 -0.76 40.63
CA ASN A 687 -24.10 -1.27 41.98
C ASN A 687 -22.91 -2.00 42.67
N SER A 688 -21.68 -1.96 42.15
CA SER A 688 -20.54 -2.59 42.85
C SER A 688 -20.14 -1.79 44.09
N SER A 689 -20.39 -2.35 45.27
CA SER A 689 -19.90 -1.80 46.52
C SER A 689 -18.63 -2.54 46.91
N VAL A 690 -17.50 -1.90 46.67
CA VAL A 690 -16.19 -2.38 47.12
C VAL A 690 -16.18 -2.44 48.65
N LEU A 691 -16.12 -3.64 49.21
CA LEU A 691 -16.11 -3.87 50.66
C LEU A 691 -14.69 -4.14 51.14
N ILE A 692 -14.19 -3.31 52.06
CA ILE A 692 -12.95 -3.57 52.79
C ILE A 692 -13.26 -4.46 54.00
N THR A 693 -12.57 -5.59 54.11
CA THR A 693 -12.58 -6.41 55.33
C THR A 693 -11.19 -6.45 55.97
N LEU A 694 -11.14 -6.47 57.30
CA LEU A 694 -9.91 -6.47 58.09
C LEU A 694 -9.78 -7.75 58.90
N ASP A 695 -8.59 -8.34 58.91
CA ASP A 695 -8.22 -9.30 59.96
C ASP A 695 -7.73 -8.54 61.19
N SER A 696 -8.68 -8.13 62.05
CA SER A 696 -8.40 -7.40 63.29
C SER A 696 -7.51 -8.13 64.31
N SER A 697 -7.14 -9.40 64.06
CA SER A 697 -6.21 -10.16 64.89
C SER A 697 -4.74 -10.07 64.47
N SER A 698 -4.43 -9.29 63.42
CA SER A 698 -3.15 -9.34 62.69
C SER A 698 -2.14 -8.21 62.96
N THR A 699 -2.42 -7.23 63.82
CA THR A 699 -1.40 -6.19 64.12
C THR A 699 -0.22 -6.81 64.86
N ALA A 700 0.95 -6.83 64.20
CA ALA A 700 2.16 -7.46 64.73
C ALA A 700 2.68 -6.81 66.02
N ALA A 701 2.41 -5.53 66.24
CA ALA A 701 2.83 -4.75 67.41
C ALA A 701 1.69 -4.37 68.38
N GLY A 702 0.47 -4.88 68.15
CA GLY A 702 -0.66 -4.71 69.06
C GLY A 702 -1.39 -3.37 68.96
N GLY A 703 -1.27 -2.66 67.83
CA GLY A 703 -2.18 -1.56 67.46
C GLY A 703 -3.60 -2.06 67.18
N THR A 704 -4.55 -1.16 66.95
CA THR A 704 -5.93 -1.49 66.56
C THR A 704 -6.27 -0.91 65.19
N VAL A 705 -6.93 -1.69 64.34
CA VAL A 705 -7.38 -1.29 63.00
C VAL A 705 -8.90 -1.37 62.89
N VAL A 706 -9.53 -0.38 62.26
CA VAL A 706 -10.98 -0.32 62.01
C VAL A 706 -11.24 0.27 60.63
N VAL A 707 -12.17 -0.30 59.85
CA VAL A 707 -12.60 0.29 58.58
C VAL A 707 -13.48 1.51 58.87
N VAL A 708 -13.14 2.66 58.29
CA VAL A 708 -13.89 3.92 58.40
C VAL A 708 -14.11 4.47 57.00
N GLY A 709 -15.28 4.20 56.44
CA GLY A 709 -15.58 4.51 55.04
C GLY A 709 -14.75 3.63 54.10
N ASP A 710 -14.06 4.27 53.17
CA ASP A 710 -13.13 3.70 52.19
C ASP A 710 -11.67 3.67 52.68
N HIS A 711 -11.44 3.94 53.97
CA HIS A 711 -10.11 3.96 54.59
C HIS A 711 -10.02 2.99 55.76
N VAL A 712 -8.79 2.69 56.19
CA VAL A 712 -8.51 1.96 57.42
C VAL A 712 -7.97 2.91 58.47
N GLN A 713 -8.64 3.06 59.61
CA GLN A 713 -8.13 3.78 60.76
C GLN A 713 -7.21 2.88 61.59
N TYR A 714 -5.93 3.23 61.70
CA TYR A 714 -4.94 2.56 62.53
C TYR A 714 -4.64 3.38 63.79
N THR A 715 -4.63 2.75 64.96
CA THR A 715 -4.23 3.36 66.24
C THR A 715 -3.09 2.54 66.85
N PRO A 716 -1.88 3.11 67.03
CA PRO A 716 -0.76 2.40 67.64
C PRO A 716 -1.04 2.00 69.09
N ALA A 717 -0.32 0.99 69.58
CA ALA A 717 -0.29 0.69 71.02
C ALA A 717 0.28 1.87 71.82
N ALA A 718 -0.20 2.05 73.05
CA ALA A 718 0.22 3.18 73.89
C ALA A 718 1.75 3.22 74.10
N ASN A 719 2.35 4.38 73.83
CA ASN A 719 3.78 4.68 73.83
C ASN A 719 4.64 3.89 72.83
N PHE A 720 4.04 3.24 71.83
CA PHE A 720 4.79 2.48 70.82
C PHE A 720 5.45 3.36 69.77
N THR A 721 6.72 3.09 69.46
CA THR A 721 7.45 3.64 68.32
C THR A 721 8.18 2.51 67.60
N GLY A 722 8.13 2.47 66.27
CA GLY A 722 8.61 1.35 65.46
C GLY A 722 7.63 0.95 64.37
N SER A 723 7.89 -0.16 63.68
CA SER A 723 7.04 -0.67 62.60
C SER A 723 5.98 -1.66 63.11
N ASP A 724 4.76 -1.54 62.60
CA ASP A 724 3.63 -2.48 62.78
C ASP A 724 3.08 -2.89 61.39
N THR A 725 2.42 -4.04 61.28
CA THR A 725 1.88 -4.58 60.01
C THR A 725 0.52 -5.25 60.22
N PHE A 726 -0.38 -5.15 59.23
CA PHE A 726 -1.67 -5.86 59.18
C PHE A 726 -2.13 -6.10 57.72
N THR A 727 -3.18 -6.88 57.46
CA THR A 727 -3.72 -7.12 56.11
C THR A 727 -5.16 -6.62 55.94
N TYR A 728 -5.54 -6.29 54.71
CA TYR A 728 -6.92 -5.99 54.30
C TYR A 728 -7.28 -6.75 53.02
N THR A 729 -8.58 -7.00 52.84
CA THR A 729 -9.13 -7.66 51.66
C THR A 729 -10.20 -6.77 51.04
N ILE A 730 -10.12 -6.58 49.74
CA ILE A 730 -11.10 -5.92 48.88
C ILE A 730 -12.02 -7.00 48.32
N ASN A 731 -13.33 -6.80 48.39
CA ASN A 731 -14.34 -7.66 47.78
C ASN A 731 -15.19 -6.86 46.78
N ASP A 732 -15.28 -7.34 45.55
CA ASP A 732 -16.19 -6.84 44.52
C ASP A 732 -17.12 -7.96 44.04
N ASP A 733 -18.39 -7.87 44.44
CA ASP A 733 -19.48 -8.83 44.23
C ASP A 733 -19.08 -10.33 44.30
N GLY A 734 -18.22 -10.68 45.26
CA GLY A 734 -17.76 -12.05 45.51
C GLY A 734 -16.38 -12.42 44.96
N MET A 735 -15.73 -11.54 44.20
CA MET A 735 -14.31 -11.66 43.84
C MET A 735 -13.45 -10.93 44.89
N GLU A 736 -12.34 -11.54 45.34
CA GLU A 736 -11.57 -11.07 46.51
C GLU A 736 -10.08 -10.92 46.21
N SER A 737 -9.48 -9.82 46.66
CA SER A 737 -8.03 -9.59 46.60
C SER A 737 -7.48 -9.02 47.90
N THR A 738 -6.30 -9.45 48.33
CA THR A 738 -5.75 -9.19 49.69
C THR A 738 -4.36 -8.59 49.62
N ALA A 739 -4.12 -7.53 50.41
CA ALA A 739 -2.85 -6.82 50.51
C ALA A 739 -2.41 -6.59 51.96
N THR A 740 -1.13 -6.27 52.14
CA THR A 740 -0.47 -6.02 53.43
C THR A 740 -0.17 -4.54 53.61
N VAL A 741 -0.50 -4.00 54.78
CA VAL A 741 -0.16 -2.64 55.20
C VAL A 741 0.98 -2.67 56.21
N THR A 742 2.02 -1.87 55.95
CA THR A 742 3.11 -1.58 56.90
C THR A 742 3.01 -0.15 57.41
N VAL A 743 3.04 0.05 58.74
CA VAL A 743 2.97 1.37 59.37
C VAL A 743 4.21 1.64 60.22
N GLU A 744 4.90 2.76 60.00
CA GLU A 744 6.02 3.22 60.84
C GLU A 744 5.57 4.31 61.84
N VAL A 745 5.78 4.09 63.15
CA VAL A 745 5.30 4.99 64.23
C VAL A 745 6.43 5.84 64.85
N ARG A 746 6.29 7.18 64.86
CA ARG A 746 7.34 8.18 65.26
C ARG A 746 6.89 9.23 66.33
N GLY A 747 7.80 10.09 66.83
CA GLY A 747 7.56 11.21 67.79
C GLY A 747 8.28 12.55 67.46
N LEU A 748 8.07 13.65 68.23
CA LEU A 748 8.50 15.07 67.98
C LEU A 748 10.03 15.35 68.02
N THR A 749 10.60 16.13 67.07
CA THR A 749 12.08 16.38 67.00
C THR A 749 12.64 17.79 66.61
N ASN A 750 11.93 18.77 66.02
CA ASN A 750 12.48 20.10 65.60
C ASN A 750 11.41 21.26 65.53
N PHE A 751 11.86 22.50 65.25
CA PHE A 751 10.97 23.69 65.10
C PHE A 751 11.57 24.78 64.19
N THR A 752 10.73 25.45 63.39
CA THR A 752 11.13 26.52 62.44
C THR A 752 10.48 27.88 62.80
N ILE A 753 11.25 28.98 62.74
CA ILE A 753 10.71 30.36 62.81
C ILE A 753 10.83 31.01 61.44
N THR A 754 9.71 31.54 60.95
CA THR A 754 9.59 32.18 59.62
C THR A 754 9.10 33.61 59.79
N ALA A 755 9.72 34.57 59.09
CA ALA A 755 9.21 35.93 58.98
C ALA A 755 8.63 36.13 57.57
N VAL A 756 7.40 36.66 57.49
CA VAL A 756 6.67 36.83 56.22
C VAL A 756 6.13 38.26 56.14
N ARG A 757 6.29 38.91 54.98
CA ARG A 757 5.60 40.16 54.68
C ARG A 757 4.14 39.85 54.40
N ASP A 758 3.24 40.51 55.10
CA ASP A 758 1.82 40.32 54.86
C ASP A 758 1.31 41.26 53.74
N VAL A 759 0.53 40.73 52.81
CA VAL A 759 -0.15 41.52 51.77
C VAL A 759 -1.43 42.04 52.39
N THR A 760 -1.30 43.09 53.20
CA THR A 760 -2.41 43.83 53.80
C THR A 760 -3.41 42.98 54.59
N ASP A 761 -3.09 42.57 55.84
CA ASP A 761 -4.18 42.35 56.80
C ASP A 761 -4.81 43.70 57.14
N THR A 762 -6.05 43.81 56.70
CA THR A 762 -7.13 44.59 57.30
C THR A 762 -7.00 44.62 58.83
N GLY A 763 -6.26 45.62 59.34
CA GLY A 763 -6.21 45.90 60.77
C GLY A 763 -7.61 45.81 61.38
N GLY A 764 -7.69 45.31 62.61
CA GLY A 764 -8.95 45.07 63.35
C GLY A 764 -9.83 46.30 63.63
N ASP A 765 -9.70 47.39 62.86
CA ASP A 765 -10.62 48.53 62.78
C ASP A 765 -11.28 48.73 61.40
N GLY A 766 -10.97 47.90 60.39
CA GLY A 766 -11.74 47.82 59.15
C GLY A 766 -11.65 49.05 58.23
N ILE A 767 -10.63 49.89 58.37
CA ILE A 767 -10.36 50.97 57.40
C ILE A 767 -9.32 50.47 56.40
N VAL A 768 -9.73 50.35 55.14
CA VAL A 768 -8.85 50.12 53.98
C VAL A 768 -8.01 51.38 53.82
N ASP A 769 -6.67 51.26 53.85
CA ASP A 769 -5.83 52.34 53.36
C ASP A 769 -6.21 52.58 51.89
N SER A 770 -6.59 53.81 51.54
CA SER A 770 -7.13 54.09 50.21
C SER A 770 -6.11 53.69 49.16
N ARG A 771 -6.54 52.99 48.10
CA ARG A 771 -5.70 52.62 46.94
C ARG A 771 -4.78 53.80 46.57
N PRO A 772 -3.49 53.57 46.27
CA PRO A 772 -2.58 54.64 45.86
C PRO A 772 -3.24 55.40 44.70
N GLN A 773 -3.48 56.69 44.89
CA GLN A 773 -3.83 57.58 43.78
C GLN A 773 -2.53 58.19 43.28
N SER A 774 -2.31 58.06 41.97
CA SER A 774 -1.15 58.51 41.20
C SER A 774 -0.59 59.85 41.69
N ASP A 775 0.64 59.84 42.23
CA ASP A 775 1.53 61.00 42.31
C ASP A 775 2.98 60.50 42.17
N GLU A 776 3.85 61.33 41.56
CA GLU A 776 5.23 61.01 41.11
C GLU A 776 6.00 60.03 42.04
N ILE A 777 6.35 58.86 41.48
CA ILE A 777 7.43 57.85 41.70
C ILE A 777 8.19 57.78 43.05
N ILE A 778 8.36 58.86 43.82
CA ILE A 778 8.98 58.86 45.15
C ILE A 778 7.93 58.76 46.27
N GLY A 779 6.64 58.94 45.94
CA GLY A 779 5.50 58.73 46.86
C GLY A 779 4.98 57.29 46.95
N GLU A 780 5.48 56.36 46.13
CA GLU A 780 4.85 55.05 45.89
C GLU A 780 5.22 53.93 46.89
N TRP A 781 6.05 54.21 47.90
CA TRP A 781 6.44 53.19 48.88
C TRP A 781 5.55 53.24 50.13
N ASP A 782 4.52 52.39 50.21
CA ASP A 782 3.64 52.31 51.40
C ASP A 782 4.33 51.68 52.62
N SER A 783 3.89 52.07 53.82
CA SER A 783 4.27 51.41 55.06
C SER A 783 3.66 50.00 55.14
N PHE A 784 4.40 49.01 55.63
CA PHE A 784 3.91 47.62 55.69
C PHE A 784 4.25 46.92 57.00
N TRP A 785 3.56 45.81 57.27
CA TRP A 785 3.82 44.93 58.42
C TRP A 785 4.57 43.67 57.98
N VAL A 786 5.48 43.22 58.85
CA VAL A 786 6.15 41.92 58.77
C VAL A 786 5.72 41.10 59.97
N GLU A 787 5.21 39.89 59.74
CA GLU A 787 4.79 38.98 60.78
C GLU A 787 5.84 37.92 61.06
N VAL A 788 6.03 37.57 62.33
CA VAL A 788 6.95 36.53 62.78
C VAL A 788 6.14 35.34 63.30
N TRP A 789 6.36 34.19 62.67
CA TRP A 789 5.63 32.95 62.90
C TRP A 789 6.58 31.85 63.38
N GLY A 790 6.08 30.95 64.23
CA GLY A 790 6.77 29.72 64.61
C GLY A 790 5.97 28.47 64.25
N THR A 791 6.65 27.41 63.80
CA THR A 791 6.04 26.18 63.29
C THR A 791 6.76 24.94 63.84
N PRO A 792 6.07 24.01 64.54
CA PRO A 792 6.65 22.75 64.99
C PRO A 792 6.68 21.72 63.85
N ASP A 793 7.74 20.92 63.77
CA ASP A 793 7.92 19.92 62.69
C ASP A 793 7.46 18.50 63.04
N GLY A 794 6.91 18.29 64.24
CA GLY A 794 6.43 16.99 64.68
C GLY A 794 5.06 17.03 65.35
N THR A 795 4.55 15.84 65.67
CA THR A 795 3.14 15.55 65.89
C THR A 795 2.75 15.57 67.37
N GLY A 796 2.23 16.75 67.78
CA GLY A 796 1.22 16.98 68.81
C GLY A 796 1.49 16.50 70.25
N GLY A 797 1.71 17.44 71.17
CA GLY A 797 1.61 17.15 72.62
C GLY A 797 2.26 18.17 73.56
N ASP A 798 3.34 18.82 73.13
CA ASP A 798 4.16 19.65 74.01
C ASP A 798 3.80 21.16 73.93
N ALA A 799 3.95 21.92 75.03
CA ALA A 799 3.51 23.33 75.10
C ALA A 799 4.68 24.34 74.96
N ILE A 800 4.53 25.31 74.06
CA ILE A 800 5.46 26.45 73.92
C ILE A 800 5.31 27.36 75.14
N THR A 801 6.44 27.71 75.77
CA THR A 801 6.49 28.57 76.98
C THR A 801 7.29 29.87 76.79
N ALA A 802 8.27 29.90 75.86
CA ALA A 802 9.00 31.13 75.50
C ALA A 802 9.58 31.05 74.08
N ALA A 803 9.69 32.18 73.39
CA ALA A 803 10.33 32.31 72.07
C ALA A 803 11.08 33.64 71.91
N ALA A 804 12.15 33.66 71.11
CA ALA A 804 12.90 34.87 70.77
C ALA A 804 13.37 34.87 69.30
N ALA A 805 13.34 36.03 68.64
CA ALA A 805 13.89 36.25 67.30
C ALA A 805 14.26 37.74 67.07
N THR A 806 15.34 37.99 66.33
CA THR A 806 15.78 39.33 65.91
C THR A 806 15.83 39.41 64.39
N LEU A 807 15.10 40.38 63.80
CA LEU A 807 15.16 40.72 62.38
C LEU A 807 16.25 41.77 62.13
N ASN A 808 17.12 41.53 61.16
CA ASN A 808 18.13 42.48 60.68
C ASN A 808 17.69 43.04 59.32
N PHE A 809 17.63 44.36 59.18
CA PHE A 809 17.12 45.06 58.01
C PHE A 809 17.97 46.26 57.59
N ASP A 810 17.92 46.63 56.32
CA ASP A 810 18.62 47.82 55.82
C ASP A 810 17.89 49.10 56.18
N SER A 811 18.35 49.73 57.27
CA SER A 811 17.81 50.99 57.80
C SER A 811 17.93 52.20 56.87
N SER A 812 18.66 52.11 55.76
CA SER A 812 18.73 53.17 54.75
C SER A 812 17.51 53.22 53.83
N ILE A 813 16.77 52.10 53.73
CA ILE A 813 15.61 51.94 52.84
C ILE A 813 14.31 52.11 53.65
N TYR A 814 14.15 51.33 54.73
CA TYR A 814 13.01 51.46 55.65
C TYR A 814 13.47 51.52 57.11
N ARG A 815 12.71 52.24 57.93
CA ARG A 815 12.84 52.22 59.40
C ARG A 815 11.69 51.43 60.02
N ALA A 816 11.99 50.59 61.02
CA ALA A 816 10.96 49.97 61.84
C ALA A 816 10.36 51.02 62.82
N THR A 817 9.03 51.04 62.95
CA THR A 817 8.32 52.07 63.74
C THR A 817 7.48 51.51 64.89
N SER A 818 6.99 50.27 64.80
CA SER A 818 6.24 49.65 65.90
C SER A 818 6.33 48.12 65.90
N ILE A 819 6.16 47.51 67.09
CA ILE A 819 6.07 46.06 67.29
C ILE A 819 4.76 45.77 68.04
N VAL A 820 3.98 44.80 67.55
CA VAL A 820 2.71 44.36 68.15
C VAL A 820 2.76 42.85 68.34
N LEU A 821 2.58 42.35 69.57
CA LEU A 821 2.57 40.91 69.86
C LEU A 821 1.20 40.29 69.64
N ASP A 822 1.17 38.99 69.37
CA ASP A 822 -0.08 38.23 69.35
C ASP A 822 -0.65 38.04 70.76
N SER A 823 -1.98 37.94 70.86
CA SER A 823 -2.71 37.85 72.12
C SER A 823 -2.31 36.68 73.03
N ASN A 824 -1.74 35.61 72.46
CA ASN A 824 -1.29 34.43 73.19
C ASN A 824 0.08 34.63 73.89
N PHE A 825 0.74 35.76 73.64
CA PHE A 825 2.10 36.02 74.09
C PHE A 825 2.20 37.35 74.85
N THR A 826 3.18 37.41 75.75
CA THR A 826 3.49 38.60 76.55
C THR A 826 4.94 39.03 76.35
N VAL A 827 5.19 40.35 76.44
CA VAL A 827 6.51 40.96 76.21
C VAL A 827 7.53 40.45 77.23
N ALA A 828 8.65 39.90 76.74
CA ALA A 828 9.83 39.62 77.56
C ALA A 828 10.88 40.75 77.48
N THR A 829 11.86 40.73 78.38
CA THR A 829 12.94 41.74 78.40
C THR A 829 13.79 41.67 77.12
N GLY A 830 14.11 42.83 76.54
CA GLY A 830 14.93 42.93 75.32
C GLY A 830 14.14 43.12 74.01
N THR A 831 12.81 43.08 74.03
CA THR A 831 11.97 43.41 72.86
C THR A 831 12.06 44.90 72.52
N GLY A 832 12.32 45.25 71.26
CA GLY A 832 12.44 46.64 70.83
C GLY A 832 13.06 46.85 69.44
N VAL A 833 13.02 48.09 68.95
CA VAL A 833 13.56 48.50 67.66
C VAL A 833 14.84 49.35 67.84
N ASN A 834 15.86 49.07 67.03
CA ASN A 834 17.06 49.88 66.90
C ASN A 834 17.38 50.15 65.42
N ASN A 835 16.78 51.21 64.88
CA ASN A 835 16.97 51.63 63.49
C ASN A 835 18.42 52.05 63.18
N ALA A 836 19.22 52.48 64.15
CA ALA A 836 20.62 52.83 63.90
C ALA A 836 21.50 51.59 63.65
N ALA A 837 21.10 50.44 64.17
CA ALA A 837 21.76 49.16 63.94
C ALA A 837 21.02 48.30 62.89
N GLY A 838 19.90 48.78 62.34
CA GLY A 838 19.05 48.01 61.43
C GLY A 838 18.48 46.74 62.07
N THR A 839 18.03 46.78 63.33
CA THR A 839 17.51 45.58 64.01
C THR A 839 16.18 45.80 64.71
N ALA A 840 15.32 44.78 64.70
CA ALA A 840 14.07 44.73 65.45
C ALA A 840 13.96 43.36 66.15
N THR A 841 13.91 43.37 67.49
CA THR A 841 13.94 42.15 68.32
C THR A 841 12.59 41.88 68.96
N LEU A 842 12.15 40.63 68.88
CA LEU A 842 10.91 40.10 69.43
C LEU A 842 11.21 38.97 70.43
N ASN A 843 11.10 39.27 71.73
CA ASN A 843 11.20 38.28 72.81
C ASN A 843 9.85 38.13 73.51
N VAL A 844 9.35 36.89 73.58
CA VAL A 844 8.00 36.59 74.06
C VAL A 844 7.95 35.40 75.03
N THR A 845 6.98 35.44 75.94
CA THR A 845 6.64 34.32 76.85
C THR A 845 5.14 34.03 76.85
N SER A 846 4.76 32.77 77.07
CA SER A 846 3.37 32.32 77.16
C SER A 846 3.18 31.38 78.37
N SER A 847 1.93 31.15 78.78
CA SER A 847 1.61 30.23 79.89
C SER A 847 1.46 28.77 79.44
N GLY A 848 2.01 28.40 78.29
CA GLY A 848 1.86 27.09 77.65
C GLY A 848 0.86 27.12 76.51
N VAL A 849 1.35 27.17 75.27
CA VAL A 849 0.53 27.05 74.05
C VAL A 849 0.86 25.73 73.36
N THR A 850 -0.07 24.78 73.39
CA THR A 850 0.08 23.48 72.73
C THR A 850 -0.32 23.59 71.26
N LEU A 851 0.50 23.06 70.36
CA LEU A 851 0.28 23.10 68.91
C LEU A 851 0.23 21.69 68.32
N SER A 852 -0.50 21.56 67.22
CA SER A 852 -0.47 20.38 66.35
C SER A 852 0.72 20.47 65.38
N ALA A 853 1.20 19.35 64.83
CA ALA A 853 2.25 19.37 63.80
C ALA A 853 1.93 20.34 62.67
N GLY A 854 2.91 21.12 62.23
CA GLY A 854 2.76 22.05 61.11
C GLY A 854 1.86 23.26 61.38
N GLN A 855 1.22 23.35 62.56
CA GLN A 855 0.37 24.49 62.90
C GLN A 855 1.24 25.71 63.21
N ARG A 856 1.21 26.71 62.32
CA ARG A 856 1.92 27.99 62.52
C ARG A 856 1.25 28.79 63.63
N ILE A 857 2.06 29.39 64.51
CA ILE A 857 1.59 30.38 65.49
C ILE A 857 2.28 31.73 65.30
N ARG A 858 1.52 32.82 65.31
CA ARG A 858 2.06 34.17 65.20
C ARG A 858 2.61 34.61 66.55
N LEU A 859 3.88 34.99 66.59
CA LEU A 859 4.53 35.51 67.79
C LEU A 859 4.29 37.02 67.93
N GLY A 860 4.27 37.73 66.80
CA GLY A 860 3.99 39.16 66.70
C GLY A 860 4.30 39.72 65.32
N ARG A 861 4.15 41.03 65.14
CA ARG A 861 4.38 41.76 63.89
C ARG A 861 5.11 43.08 64.10
N ILE A 862 5.84 43.54 63.08
CA ILE A 862 6.70 44.74 63.09
C ILE A 862 6.34 45.64 61.90
N ARG A 863 6.12 46.95 62.13
CA ARG A 863 5.79 47.94 61.08
C ARG A 863 7.04 48.60 60.55
N PHE A 864 7.13 48.74 59.23
CA PHE A 864 8.19 49.43 58.51
C PHE A 864 7.64 50.60 57.68
N GLU A 865 8.37 51.72 57.68
CA GLU A 865 8.04 52.95 56.93
C GLU A 865 9.25 53.42 56.10
N PRO A 866 9.02 53.95 54.89
CA PRO A 866 10.11 54.41 54.01
C PRO A 866 10.84 55.63 54.59
N VAL A 867 12.13 55.77 54.23
CA VAL A 867 12.95 56.93 54.64
C VAL A 867 12.97 57.98 53.52
N ALA A 868 12.25 59.10 53.73
CA ALA A 868 11.93 60.11 52.72
C ALA A 868 13.09 60.88 52.03
N ASN A 869 14.37 60.54 52.25
CA ASN A 869 15.54 61.15 51.56
C ASN A 869 16.69 60.13 51.36
N GLY A 870 16.40 58.83 51.42
CA GLY A 870 17.38 57.78 51.18
C GLY A 870 17.37 57.34 49.73
N LEU A 871 18.33 57.85 48.94
CA LEU A 871 18.60 57.60 47.52
C LEU A 871 17.74 58.43 46.54
N ASP A 872 18.42 59.18 45.67
CA ASP A 872 17.86 59.66 44.41
C ASP A 872 17.26 58.45 43.67
N ALA A 873 16.03 58.56 43.19
CA ALA A 873 15.38 57.51 42.41
C ALA A 873 16.34 57.05 41.29
N PRO A 874 16.61 55.76 41.16
CA PRO A 874 17.68 55.32 40.29
C PRO A 874 17.28 55.56 38.81
N GLU A 875 18.08 56.35 38.08
CA GLU A 875 17.93 56.52 36.64
C GLU A 875 18.09 55.16 35.93
N ILE A 876 17.12 54.82 35.08
CA ILE A 876 17.09 53.57 34.32
C ILE A 876 18.25 53.60 33.30
N GLY A 877 19.26 52.76 33.53
CA GLY A 877 20.44 52.63 32.66
C GLY A 877 21.77 52.35 33.36
N GLY A 878 21.82 52.40 34.70
CA GLY A 878 22.96 51.91 35.48
C GLY A 878 22.71 50.52 36.05
N THR A 879 23.76 49.74 36.32
CA THR A 879 23.68 48.43 36.99
C THR A 879 23.06 48.58 38.38
N LEU A 880 21.75 48.38 38.49
CA LEU A 880 20.98 48.63 39.70
C LEU A 880 20.75 47.33 40.47
N GLY A 881 21.60 47.11 41.46
CA GLY A 881 21.37 46.16 42.54
C GLY A 881 20.81 46.87 43.76
N VAL A 882 19.51 47.13 43.78
CA VAL A 882 18.74 47.20 45.03
C VAL A 882 17.49 46.37 44.82
N ASP A 883 17.64 45.09 45.10
CA ASP A 883 16.56 44.11 45.08
C ASP A 883 15.67 44.36 46.30
N PHE A 884 14.37 44.57 46.08
CA PHE A 884 13.39 44.69 47.16
C PHE A 884 13.39 43.45 48.06
N ASN A 885 13.79 42.29 47.51
CA ASN A 885 13.96 41.04 48.24
C ASN A 885 15.14 41.05 49.22
N ASN A 886 16.02 42.06 49.19
CA ASN A 886 17.22 42.12 50.04
C ASN A 886 17.11 43.13 51.22
N PHE A 887 15.95 43.75 51.46
CA PHE A 887 15.76 44.66 52.61
C PHE A 887 15.90 43.96 53.96
N LEU A 888 15.31 42.76 54.11
CA LEU A 888 15.48 41.92 55.30
C LEU A 888 16.71 41.03 55.12
N THR A 889 17.82 41.47 55.68
CA THR A 889 19.15 40.87 55.45
C THR A 889 19.35 39.51 56.13
N SER A 890 18.72 39.26 57.29
CA SER A 890 18.79 37.98 58.02
C SER A 890 17.91 37.97 59.29
N MET A 891 17.72 36.79 59.88
CA MET A 891 17.27 36.61 61.27
C MET A 891 18.39 36.09 62.17
N SER A 892 18.44 36.57 63.41
CA SER A 892 19.41 36.13 64.43
C SER A 892 18.77 35.98 65.81
N GLY A 893 19.48 35.35 66.77
CA GLY A 893 19.00 35.23 68.15
C GLY A 893 17.77 34.32 68.34
N VAL A 894 17.54 33.39 67.40
CA VAL A 894 16.37 32.51 67.38
C VAL A 894 16.44 31.46 68.49
N SER A 895 15.42 31.38 69.36
CA SER A 895 15.31 30.32 70.38
C SER A 895 13.87 30.03 70.79
N LEU A 896 13.61 28.79 71.26
CA LEU A 896 12.32 28.34 71.77
C LEU A 896 12.49 27.49 73.04
N THR A 897 11.56 27.64 73.99
CA THR A 897 11.45 26.79 75.19
C THR A 897 10.11 26.07 75.18
N VAL A 898 10.16 24.74 75.25
CA VAL A 898 8.99 23.85 75.25
C VAL A 898 8.96 23.11 76.58
N ASP A 899 7.84 23.19 77.31
CA ASP A 899 7.66 22.61 78.66
C ASP A 899 8.81 22.92 79.64
N GLY A 900 9.40 24.12 79.52
CA GLY A 900 10.50 24.56 80.38
C GLY A 900 11.89 24.00 80.03
N VAL A 901 12.02 23.22 78.94
CA VAL A 901 13.30 22.73 78.41
C VAL A 901 13.69 23.57 77.19
N GLY A 902 14.91 24.13 77.21
CA GLY A 902 15.43 24.92 76.11
C GLY A 902 15.82 24.03 74.93
N VAL A 903 15.20 24.25 73.77
CA VAL A 903 15.56 23.57 72.52
C VAL A 903 16.29 24.60 71.65
N VAL A 904 17.54 24.30 71.29
CA VAL A 904 18.29 25.10 70.32
C VAL A 904 17.92 24.57 68.94
N GLY A 905 17.05 25.29 68.23
CA GLY A 905 16.67 24.91 66.86
C GLY A 905 17.85 25.01 65.90
N SER A 906 17.82 24.19 64.84
CA SER A 906 18.66 24.41 63.66
C SER A 906 18.00 25.56 62.86
N PRO A 907 18.62 26.74 62.71
CA PRO A 907 17.95 27.87 62.10
C PRO A 907 17.85 27.66 60.58
N THR A 908 16.72 27.17 60.08
CA THR A 908 16.30 27.55 58.73
C THR A 908 15.65 28.91 58.86
N SER A 909 16.48 29.95 58.81
CA SER A 909 16.00 31.34 58.75
C SER A 909 15.43 31.61 57.36
N ASP A 910 14.31 30.98 57.01
CA ASP A 910 13.56 31.40 55.85
C ASP A 910 12.82 32.67 56.26
N VAL A 911 13.38 33.81 55.84
CA VAL A 911 12.54 34.96 55.56
C VAL A 911 11.84 34.58 54.26
N ASP A 912 10.65 34.00 54.39
CA ASP A 912 9.86 33.63 53.23
C ASP A 912 9.29 34.92 52.62
N LEU A 913 10.10 35.51 51.73
CA LEU A 913 9.72 36.62 50.88
C LEU A 913 9.08 36.10 49.57
N SER A 914 8.58 34.86 49.54
CA SER A 914 7.90 34.29 48.36
C SER A 914 6.63 35.04 47.96
N VAL A 915 6.17 35.99 48.78
CA VAL A 915 5.44 37.16 48.26
C VAL A 915 6.41 38.00 47.43
N ARG A 916 6.82 37.45 46.28
CA ARG A 916 7.15 38.27 45.13
C ARG A 916 5.89 39.10 44.92
N LEU A 917 6.01 40.42 44.97
CA LEU A 917 5.15 41.21 44.11
C LEU A 917 5.50 40.69 42.71
N LEU A 918 4.70 39.74 42.23
CA LEU A 918 4.65 39.48 40.81
C LEU A 918 4.49 40.87 40.19
N PRO A 919 5.28 41.25 39.19
CA PRO A 919 4.89 42.36 38.34
C PRO A 919 3.65 41.88 37.57
N MET A 920 2.52 41.75 38.25
CA MET A 920 1.22 41.95 37.63
C MET A 920 1.14 43.45 37.42
N ILE A 921 1.86 43.85 36.37
CA ILE A 921 1.55 44.93 35.45
C ILE A 921 0.54 45.90 36.06
N TYR A 922 1.07 46.81 36.86
CA TYR A 922 0.47 48.12 36.95
C TYR A 922 0.36 48.67 35.52
N ASP A 923 -0.56 49.60 35.32
CA ASP A 923 -0.65 50.35 34.06
C ASP A 923 0.68 51.09 33.83
N LEU A 924 1.62 50.40 33.17
CA LEU A 924 3.04 50.78 33.08
C LEU A 924 3.22 51.93 32.10
N ASN A 925 2.23 52.16 31.24
CA ASN A 925 2.19 53.26 30.30
C ASN A 925 1.19 54.38 30.70
N ASP A 926 0.48 54.24 31.82
CA ASP A 926 -0.44 55.20 32.43
C ASP A 926 -1.64 55.57 31.52
N ASP A 927 -2.18 54.60 30.77
CA ASP A 927 -3.32 54.79 29.85
C ASP A 927 -4.71 54.52 30.46
N GLY A 928 -4.74 54.18 31.74
CA GLY A 928 -5.89 53.83 32.55
C GLY A 928 -6.37 52.38 32.37
N ARG A 929 -5.63 51.53 31.66
CA ARG A 929 -5.97 50.13 31.39
C ARG A 929 -4.75 49.23 31.60
N VAL A 930 -5.00 47.94 31.80
CA VAL A 930 -3.94 46.92 31.82
C VAL A 930 -4.10 46.10 30.55
N GLY A 931 -3.13 46.18 29.63
CA GLY A 931 -3.19 45.56 28.31
C GLY A 931 -1.84 45.11 27.75
N VAL A 932 -1.85 44.64 26.50
CA VAL A 932 -0.66 44.09 25.81
C VAL A 932 0.47 45.12 25.70
N ALA A 933 0.15 46.41 25.68
CA ALA A 933 1.12 47.50 25.66
C ALA A 933 1.95 47.57 26.95
N ASP A 934 1.35 47.31 28.11
CA ASP A 934 2.06 47.26 29.39
C ASP A 934 2.96 46.01 29.49
N PHE A 935 2.49 44.89 28.91
CA PHE A 935 3.29 43.67 28.79
C PHE A 935 4.51 43.86 27.87
N SER A 936 4.31 44.56 26.76
CA SER A 936 5.38 44.89 25.79
C SER A 936 6.37 45.92 26.36
N ALA A 937 5.90 46.87 27.17
CA ALA A 937 6.73 47.80 27.93
C ALA A 937 7.56 47.07 29.01
N TYR A 938 6.97 46.08 29.67
CA TYR A 938 7.66 45.21 30.61
C TYR A 938 8.79 44.43 29.92
N ILE A 939 8.51 43.74 28.81
CA ILE A 939 9.52 42.98 28.03
C ILE A 939 10.63 43.87 27.48
N SER A 940 10.30 45.06 26.99
CA SER A 940 11.30 46.03 26.53
C SER A 940 12.20 46.55 27.66
N ALA A 941 11.71 46.58 28.90
CA ALA A 941 12.46 47.05 30.07
C ALA A 941 13.42 46.01 30.66
N ILE A 942 13.14 44.70 30.55
CA ILE A 942 14.01 43.64 31.08
C ILE A 942 15.19 43.27 30.17
N GLY A 943 15.14 43.63 28.88
CA GLY A 943 16.25 43.46 27.94
C GLY A 943 16.59 41.98 27.65
N SER A 944 17.03 41.71 26.42
CA SER A 944 17.26 40.36 25.87
C SER A 944 18.47 39.61 26.44
N SER A 945 18.75 39.69 27.74
CA SER A 945 19.87 38.97 28.33
C SER A 945 19.65 38.62 29.80
N SER A 946 19.01 37.48 30.07
CA SER A 946 19.57 36.50 31.02
C SER A 946 18.78 35.19 30.96
N SER A 947 19.54 34.10 30.96
CA SER A 947 19.15 32.71 30.81
C SER A 947 18.45 32.12 32.04
N ASN A 948 17.62 32.89 32.76
CA ASN A 948 16.87 32.43 33.93
C ASN A 948 15.69 33.37 34.22
N ALA A 949 14.55 33.17 33.57
CA ALA A 949 13.32 33.88 33.91
C ALA A 949 12.04 33.03 33.68
N PHE A 950 11.72 32.20 34.68
CA PHE A 950 10.42 32.10 35.37
C PHE A 950 9.09 32.15 34.59
N ILE A 951 9.01 31.62 33.37
CA ILE A 951 7.71 31.37 32.72
C ILE A 951 7.74 29.99 32.05
N ASP A 952 7.18 29.00 32.75
CA ASP A 952 6.92 27.64 32.28
C ASP A 952 5.40 27.41 32.42
N PHE A 953 4.69 27.37 31.27
CA PHE A 953 3.23 27.23 31.24
C PHE A 953 2.76 25.78 31.07
N ASP A 954 3.64 24.85 30.73
CA ASP A 954 3.31 23.42 30.49
C ASP A 954 3.92 22.46 31.52
N LEU A 955 4.67 22.99 32.50
CA LEU A 955 5.28 22.28 33.63
C LEU A 955 6.35 21.25 33.21
N THR A 956 6.88 21.35 31.99
CA THR A 956 7.94 20.45 31.50
C THR A 956 9.33 20.82 32.00
N GLY A 957 9.50 22.01 32.58
CA GLY A 957 10.75 22.44 33.22
C GLY A 957 11.77 23.07 32.28
N ASP A 958 11.51 23.19 30.97
CA ASP A 958 12.38 23.86 30.00
C ASP A 958 11.62 24.94 29.21
N VAL A 959 12.21 26.14 29.11
CA VAL A 959 11.59 27.30 28.44
C VAL A 959 12.16 27.46 27.02
N TYR A 960 11.35 27.17 26.01
CA TYR A 960 11.68 27.44 24.60
C TYR A 960 10.78 28.53 24.01
N GLY A 961 11.34 29.39 23.15
CA GLY A 961 10.62 30.51 22.53
C GLY A 961 9.42 30.11 21.67
N SER A 962 9.30 28.83 21.32
CA SER A 962 8.18 28.24 20.60
C SER A 962 6.88 28.15 21.41
N GLY A 963 6.96 28.09 22.75
CA GLY A 963 5.77 28.08 23.62
C GLY A 963 4.95 29.37 23.55
N PHE A 964 5.61 30.50 23.26
CA PHE A 964 4.93 31.79 23.10
C PHE A 964 4.20 31.91 21.75
N SER A 965 4.75 31.29 20.70
CA SER A 965 4.10 31.19 19.38
C SER A 965 2.80 30.40 19.47
N TYR A 966 2.81 29.31 20.24
CA TYR A 966 1.65 28.43 20.44
C TYR A 966 0.50 29.15 21.18
N PHE A 967 0.82 29.97 22.19
CA PHE A 967 -0.17 30.80 22.90
C PHE A 967 -0.80 31.88 22.01
N ARG A 968 -0.05 32.40 21.03
CA ARG A 968 -0.53 33.45 20.10
C ARG A 968 -1.44 32.89 19.00
N THR A 969 -1.15 31.69 18.51
CA THR A 969 -1.87 31.06 17.39
C THR A 969 -3.13 30.32 17.83
N ALA A 970 -3.09 29.63 18.99
CA ALA A 970 -4.23 28.84 19.48
C ALA A 970 -5.44 29.67 19.95
N PHE A 971 -5.26 30.99 20.18
CA PHE A 971 -6.32 31.88 20.68
C PHE A 971 -6.80 32.95 19.68
N GLY A 972 -6.50 32.77 18.39
CA GLY A 972 -7.19 33.46 17.30
C GLY A 972 -6.78 34.91 17.12
N ASP A 973 -5.75 35.14 16.33
CA ASP A 973 -5.40 36.46 15.83
C ASP A 973 -6.03 36.67 14.44
N SER A 974 -7.25 37.20 14.39
CA SER A 974 -7.80 37.74 13.13
C SER A 974 -7.42 39.22 13.04
N HIS A 975 -6.40 39.54 12.25
CA HIS A 975 -6.01 40.92 11.98
C HIS A 975 -7.06 41.63 11.13
N ASN A 976 -7.87 42.50 11.74
CA ASN A 976 -8.52 43.60 11.03
C ASN A 976 -8.87 44.79 11.97
N GLY A 977 -7.97 45.77 12.02
CA GLY A 977 -8.27 47.15 12.43
C GLY A 977 -8.13 47.50 13.94
N PRO A 978 -7.94 48.79 14.27
CA PRO A 978 -7.32 49.23 15.53
C PRO A 978 -8.38 49.53 16.59
N SER A 979 -8.98 48.51 17.18
CA SER A 979 -9.63 48.52 18.50
C SER A 979 -10.48 47.28 18.59
N HIS A 980 -10.37 46.49 19.67
CA HIS A 980 -11.49 45.91 20.42
C HIS A 980 -10.98 45.04 21.58
N SER A 981 -11.81 44.96 22.62
CA SER A 981 -11.65 44.19 23.86
C SER A 981 -12.00 42.71 23.67
N PHE A 982 -11.32 41.81 24.38
CA PHE A 982 -11.60 40.38 24.42
C PHE A 982 -12.46 39.99 25.63
N ASP A 983 -13.44 39.11 25.43
CA ASP A 983 -14.27 38.51 26.48
C ASP A 983 -13.99 37.00 26.51
N TRP A 984 -13.62 36.45 27.66
CA TRP A 984 -13.06 35.10 27.80
C TRP A 984 -14.13 34.07 28.16
N SER A 985 -14.20 32.94 27.43
CA SER A 985 -15.03 31.77 27.79
C SER A 985 -14.18 30.60 28.31
N PRO A 986 -14.43 30.08 29.53
CA PRO A 986 -13.61 29.04 30.20
C PRO A 986 -13.81 27.60 29.68
N ILE A 987 -14.52 27.38 28.57
CA ILE A 987 -14.84 26.04 28.04
C ILE A 987 -13.67 25.43 27.24
N LEU A 988 -12.85 26.25 26.57
CA LEU A 988 -11.77 25.78 25.70
C LEU A 988 -10.54 25.27 26.48
N LEU A 989 -10.33 25.72 27.72
CA LEU A 989 -9.21 25.29 28.57
C LEU A 989 -9.37 23.84 29.08
N LYS A 990 -10.58 23.28 29.08
CA LYS A 990 -10.84 21.91 29.53
C LYS A 990 -10.58 20.82 28.47
N ALA A 991 -10.65 21.18 27.19
CA ALA A 991 -10.40 20.25 26.09
C ALA A 991 -8.89 20.04 25.83
N ALA A 992 -8.06 21.04 26.16
CA ALA A 992 -6.62 20.98 25.95
C ALA A 992 -5.86 20.14 27.01
N MET A 993 -6.53 19.72 28.09
CA MET A 993 -5.89 18.99 29.20
C MET A 993 -6.21 17.49 29.23
N SER A 994 -6.88 16.93 28.21
CA SER A 994 -7.44 15.57 28.28
C SER A 994 -6.82 14.49 27.39
N ASP A 995 -5.85 14.78 26.52
CA ASP A 995 -5.25 13.73 25.68
C ASP A 995 -3.80 13.44 26.05
N SER A 996 -3.55 12.22 26.50
CA SER A 996 -2.22 11.62 26.62
C SER A 996 -2.21 10.26 25.92
N ILE A 997 -1.29 10.16 24.96
CA ILE A 997 -0.47 9.00 24.56
C ILE A 997 -1.20 7.68 24.34
N LEU A 998 -1.36 7.29 23.07
CA LEU A 998 -1.39 5.88 22.67
C LEU A 998 -0.15 5.56 21.82
N THR A 999 0.58 4.57 22.33
CA THR A 999 1.70 3.90 21.69
C THR A 999 1.21 2.60 21.06
N SER A 1000 1.62 2.32 19.82
CA SER A 1000 1.87 0.97 19.28
C SER A 1000 2.41 1.16 17.86
N SER A 1001 3.31 0.38 17.30
CA SER A 1001 4.29 -0.58 17.80
C SER A 1001 5.25 -0.85 16.64
N VAL A 1002 6.48 -1.21 17.00
CA VAL A 1002 7.61 -1.58 16.15
C VAL A 1002 7.26 -2.62 15.07
N ASN A 1003 7.76 -2.43 13.85
CA ASN A 1003 8.25 -3.55 13.04
C ASN A 1003 9.56 -3.16 12.33
N VAL A 1004 10.68 -3.72 12.81
CA VAL A 1004 12.00 -3.61 12.18
C VAL A 1004 12.18 -4.82 11.27
N GLY A 1005 12.39 -4.55 9.99
CA GLY A 1005 13.03 -5.45 9.04
C GLY A 1005 12.10 -6.13 8.03
N GLY A 1006 12.18 -5.69 6.77
CA GLY A 1006 11.72 -6.47 5.62
C GLY A 1006 11.14 -5.65 4.48
N ASN A 1007 11.93 -5.52 3.40
CA ASN A 1007 11.61 -5.07 2.04
C ASN A 1007 11.05 -3.64 1.87
N ALA A 1008 11.51 -2.95 0.82
CA ALA A 1008 10.98 -1.65 0.43
C ALA A 1008 9.47 -1.77 0.16
N ALA A 1009 8.67 -0.94 0.83
CA ALA A 1009 7.24 -0.87 0.60
C ALA A 1009 6.97 -0.04 -0.65
N SER A 1010 6.23 -0.60 -1.62
CA SER A 1010 5.78 0.12 -2.81
C SER A 1010 4.62 1.05 -2.48
N LEU A 1011 4.66 2.28 -3.00
CA LEU A 1011 3.61 3.29 -2.88
C LEU A 1011 2.35 2.89 -3.63
N THR A 1012 1.19 3.05 -3.01
CA THR A 1012 -0.11 2.89 -3.65
C THR A 1012 -0.87 4.22 -3.70
N SER A 1013 -1.92 4.30 -4.52
CA SER A 1013 -2.77 5.49 -4.59
C SER A 1013 -3.51 5.77 -3.26
N GLY A 1014 -3.72 4.74 -2.44
CA GLY A 1014 -4.30 4.89 -1.09
C GLY A 1014 -3.36 5.60 -0.13
N ASP A 1015 -2.06 5.30 -0.20
CA ASP A 1015 -1.02 5.93 0.63
C ASP A 1015 -0.90 7.43 0.36
N VAL A 1016 -0.97 7.82 -0.92
CA VAL A 1016 -1.01 9.24 -1.34
C VAL A 1016 -2.30 9.91 -0.85
N GLY A 1017 -3.44 9.22 -0.96
CA GLY A 1017 -4.73 9.71 -0.45
C GLY A 1017 -4.72 10.00 1.06
N ILE A 1018 -4.09 9.12 1.84
CA ILE A 1018 -3.94 9.26 3.29
C ILE A 1018 -3.10 10.49 3.66
N VAL A 1019 -1.97 10.73 3.00
CA VAL A 1019 -1.12 11.90 3.25
C VAL A 1019 -1.79 13.21 2.81
N THR A 1020 -2.44 13.22 1.64
CA THR A 1020 -3.16 14.41 1.16
C THR A 1020 -4.33 14.81 2.07
N ALA A 1021 -5.00 13.85 2.70
CA ALA A 1021 -6.08 14.09 3.65
C ALA A 1021 -5.60 14.62 5.03
N ALA A 1022 -4.32 14.41 5.38
CA ALA A 1022 -3.72 14.87 6.63
C ALA A 1022 -3.14 16.30 6.55
N LEU A 1023 -3.15 16.92 5.37
CA LEU A 1023 -2.70 18.30 5.19
C LEU A 1023 -3.69 19.30 5.84
N PRO A 1024 -3.24 20.27 6.66
CA PRO A 1024 -4.13 21.15 7.41
C PRO A 1024 -4.98 22.09 6.52
N PRO A 1025 -6.28 22.33 6.83
CA PRO A 1025 -7.19 23.17 6.01
C PRO A 1025 -7.04 24.71 6.11
N GLU A 1026 -6.16 25.27 6.93
CA GLU A 1026 -6.19 26.71 7.25
C GLU A 1026 -5.27 27.57 6.36
N VAL A 1027 -5.81 28.05 5.22
CA VAL A 1027 -5.38 29.30 4.56
C VAL A 1027 -6.64 30.02 4.01
N ILE A 1028 -7.16 31.03 4.73
CA ILE A 1028 -8.42 31.72 4.40
C ILE A 1028 -8.22 32.97 3.52
N ALA A 1029 -9.07 33.03 2.48
CA ALA A 1029 -9.28 34.03 1.43
C ALA A 1029 -9.16 35.52 1.78
N SER A 1030 -8.38 36.26 0.97
CA SER A 1030 -8.98 37.34 0.15
C SER A 1030 -8.15 37.66 -1.11
N SER A 1031 -8.84 37.60 -2.26
CA SER A 1031 -8.45 38.08 -3.60
C SER A 1031 -7.38 37.30 -4.37
N ILE A 1032 -7.81 36.46 -5.33
CA ILE A 1032 -7.29 36.32 -6.71
C ILE A 1032 -8.36 35.54 -7.51
N GLY A 1033 -8.57 35.90 -8.78
CA GLY A 1033 -9.72 35.48 -9.59
C GLY A 1033 -9.54 34.18 -10.37
N ASN A 1034 -10.64 33.42 -10.48
CA ASN A 1034 -11.07 32.54 -11.57
C ASN A 1034 -10.01 31.84 -12.46
N ASP A 1035 -9.14 30.97 -11.90
CA ASP A 1035 -8.61 29.81 -12.67
C ASP A 1035 -8.21 28.68 -11.70
N THR A 1036 -8.87 27.52 -11.83
CA THR A 1036 -8.65 26.29 -11.04
C THR A 1036 -7.57 25.43 -11.68
N ASN A 1037 -6.38 25.33 -11.07
CA ASN A 1037 -5.35 24.39 -11.49
C ASN A 1037 -5.59 23.02 -10.83
N VAL A 1038 -6.07 22.04 -11.59
CA VAL A 1038 -6.16 20.63 -11.15
C VAL A 1038 -4.75 20.03 -11.19
N VAL A 1039 -4.29 19.48 -10.07
CA VAL A 1039 -3.02 18.73 -9.98
C VAL A 1039 -3.33 17.24 -10.02
N THR A 1040 -2.69 16.52 -10.94
CA THR A 1040 -2.84 15.06 -11.09
C THR A 1040 -1.61 14.38 -10.52
N ILE A 1041 -1.78 13.31 -9.73
CA ILE A 1041 -0.66 12.52 -9.21
C ILE A 1041 -0.72 11.13 -9.85
N GLN A 1042 0.40 10.66 -10.40
CA GLN A 1042 0.54 9.33 -10.97
C GLN A 1042 1.70 8.60 -10.30
N ILE A 1043 1.50 7.33 -9.97
CA ILE A 1043 2.54 6.47 -9.39
C ILE A 1043 3.12 5.65 -10.54
N VAL A 1044 4.42 5.77 -10.77
CA VAL A 1044 5.14 5.14 -11.88
C VAL A 1044 6.50 4.66 -11.39
N ASP A 1045 7.17 3.82 -12.17
CA ASP A 1045 8.55 3.41 -11.88
C ASP A 1045 9.53 4.39 -12.54
N LEU A 1046 10.22 5.21 -11.74
CA LEU A 1046 11.13 6.24 -12.23
C LEU A 1046 12.58 5.72 -12.27
N PRO A 1047 13.36 6.03 -13.33
CA PRO A 1047 14.69 5.47 -13.47
C PRO A 1047 15.71 6.08 -12.49
N GLY A 1048 16.51 5.22 -11.85
CA GLY A 1048 17.69 5.63 -11.08
C GLY A 1048 17.37 6.00 -9.63
N SER A 1049 17.82 7.19 -9.19
CA SER A 1049 17.59 7.70 -7.82
C SER A 1049 16.53 8.81 -7.78
N GLN A 1050 15.62 8.83 -8.76
CA GLN A 1050 14.58 9.85 -8.86
C GLN A 1050 13.40 9.45 -7.97
N LEU A 1051 12.96 10.37 -7.10
CA LEU A 1051 11.83 10.15 -6.19
C LEU A 1051 10.51 10.64 -6.80
N ALA A 1052 10.59 11.69 -7.61
CA ALA A 1052 9.45 12.27 -8.29
C ALA A 1052 9.88 13.08 -9.53
N SER A 1053 8.92 13.40 -10.40
CA SER A 1053 9.08 14.33 -11.51
C SER A 1053 7.77 15.06 -11.78
N THR A 1054 7.82 16.38 -11.99
CA THR A 1054 6.65 17.19 -12.36
C THR A 1054 6.70 17.60 -13.83
N ILE A 1055 5.61 17.33 -14.57
CA ILE A 1055 5.40 17.78 -15.95
C ILE A 1055 4.04 18.47 -16.04
N GLY A 1056 4.06 19.80 -16.20
CA GLY A 1056 2.83 20.60 -16.16
C GLY A 1056 2.19 20.55 -14.77
N ASN A 1057 0.90 20.19 -14.71
CA ASN A 1057 0.19 19.98 -13.43
C ASN A 1057 0.16 18.49 -13.02
N THR A 1058 0.97 17.61 -13.63
CA THR A 1058 1.03 16.19 -13.26
C THR A 1058 2.32 15.88 -12.52
N ILE A 1059 2.20 15.33 -11.31
CA ILE A 1059 3.30 14.85 -10.47
C ILE A 1059 3.40 13.34 -10.66
N TYR A 1060 4.55 12.86 -11.10
CA TYR A 1060 4.90 11.45 -11.20
C TYR A 1060 5.72 11.08 -9.98
N LEU A 1061 5.21 10.18 -9.14
CA LEU A 1061 5.91 9.68 -7.95
C LEU A 1061 6.50 8.31 -8.26
N ASP A 1062 7.72 8.09 -7.80
CA ASP A 1062 8.36 6.81 -7.90
C ASP A 1062 7.69 5.74 -7.03
N HIS A 1063 7.52 4.54 -7.57
CA HIS A 1063 6.75 3.50 -6.90
C HIS A 1063 7.44 2.94 -5.66
N ASP A 1064 8.77 2.97 -5.53
CA ASP A 1064 9.50 2.37 -4.40
C ASP A 1064 10.48 3.32 -3.68
N ALA A 1065 10.38 4.61 -3.96
CA ALA A 1065 11.26 5.66 -3.45
C ALA A 1065 12.74 5.41 -3.78
N ALA A 1066 13.01 5.03 -5.03
CA ALA A 1066 14.31 4.63 -5.54
C ALA A 1066 14.97 3.51 -4.72
N GLY A 1067 14.16 2.52 -4.32
CA GLY A 1067 14.57 1.35 -3.55
C GLY A 1067 14.76 1.56 -2.03
N TRP A 1068 14.48 2.76 -1.49
CA TRP A 1068 14.58 3.04 -0.05
C TRP A 1068 13.26 2.81 0.72
N GLY A 1069 12.13 2.74 0.00
CA GLY A 1069 10.80 2.58 0.56
C GLY A 1069 10.22 3.87 1.16
N TRP A 1070 8.90 3.97 1.16
CA TRP A 1070 8.17 5.14 1.65
C TRP A 1070 7.86 5.07 3.15
N PHE A 1071 7.97 6.23 3.81
CA PHE A 1071 7.45 6.50 5.15
C PHE A 1071 6.22 7.42 5.03
N ILE A 1072 5.17 7.05 5.75
CA ILE A 1072 3.85 7.70 5.72
C ILE A 1072 3.48 8.02 7.15
N ASP A 1073 3.18 9.29 7.42
CA ASP A 1073 2.84 9.81 8.75
C ASP A 1073 1.64 10.74 8.64
N LEU A 1074 0.69 10.52 9.52
CA LEU A 1074 -0.58 11.23 9.61
C LEU A 1074 -0.52 12.46 10.53
N THR A 1075 0.59 12.63 11.25
CA THR A 1075 0.82 13.69 12.25
C THR A 1075 2.00 14.58 11.83
N PRO A 1076 1.83 15.41 10.79
CA PRO A 1076 2.94 16.15 10.17
C PRO A 1076 3.68 17.11 11.11
N LEU A 1077 3.07 17.52 12.24
CA LEU A 1077 3.57 18.53 13.16
C LEU A 1077 3.86 18.02 14.57
N ASP A 1078 3.62 16.74 14.88
CA ASP A 1078 3.79 16.18 16.23
C ASP A 1078 4.18 14.70 16.19
N SER A 1079 5.33 14.41 15.57
CA SER A 1079 5.82 13.04 15.40
C SER A 1079 6.94 12.72 16.39
N SER A 1080 6.72 11.74 17.27
CA SER A 1080 7.78 11.16 18.12
C SER A 1080 8.89 10.42 17.32
N GLU A 1081 8.68 10.27 16.01
CA GLU A 1081 9.54 9.54 15.07
C GLU A 1081 10.79 10.35 14.64
N TYR A 1082 10.79 11.68 14.82
CA TYR A 1082 11.86 12.60 14.40
C TYR A 1082 12.39 13.48 15.55
N SER A 1083 13.63 13.92 15.42
CA SER A 1083 14.30 14.87 16.30
C SER A 1083 14.85 16.05 15.50
N ILE A 1084 14.85 17.25 16.08
CA ILE A 1084 15.37 18.46 15.44
C ILE A 1084 16.90 18.45 15.50
N ASP A 1085 17.55 18.51 14.33
CA ASP A 1085 18.97 18.79 14.25
C ASP A 1085 19.22 20.29 14.45
N SER A 1086 19.85 20.64 15.57
CA SER A 1086 20.10 22.02 16.00
C SER A 1086 20.99 22.85 15.06
N GLU A 1087 21.67 22.23 14.10
CA GLU A 1087 22.56 22.92 13.15
C GLU A 1087 21.94 23.18 11.76
N SER A 1088 20.89 22.45 11.36
CA SER A 1088 20.39 22.47 9.98
C SER A 1088 18.90 22.77 9.80
N SER A 1089 18.13 22.93 10.89
CA SER A 1089 16.66 23.02 10.88
C SER A 1089 15.94 21.81 10.23
N ARG A 1090 16.66 20.69 10.04
CA ARG A 1090 16.12 19.46 9.45
C ARG A 1090 15.62 18.54 10.55
N LEU A 1091 14.54 17.83 10.25
CA LEU A 1091 14.01 16.78 11.11
C LEU A 1091 14.66 15.46 10.73
N LEU A 1092 15.40 14.86 11.66
CA LEU A 1092 16.09 13.58 11.48
C LEU A 1092 15.37 12.48 12.26
N ALA A 1093 15.05 11.40 11.57
CA ALA A 1093 14.41 10.22 12.15
C ALA A 1093 15.26 9.68 13.29
N THR A 1094 14.64 9.38 14.43
CA THR A 1094 15.38 8.75 15.52
C THR A 1094 15.79 7.33 15.12
N SER A 1095 16.94 6.85 15.59
CA SER A 1095 17.53 5.58 15.11
C SER A 1095 16.68 4.32 15.38
N THR A 1096 15.63 4.44 16.18
CA THR A 1096 14.70 3.36 16.53
C THR A 1096 13.29 3.57 15.97
N SER A 1097 13.08 4.65 15.21
CA SER A 1097 11.78 5.02 14.66
C SER A 1097 11.47 4.25 13.38
N SER A 1098 10.19 4.15 13.06
CA SER A 1098 9.68 3.56 11.83
C SER A 1098 10.01 4.38 10.58
N ALA A 1099 10.39 5.66 10.76
CA ALA A 1099 10.91 6.55 9.74
C ALA A 1099 12.40 6.32 9.40
N SER A 1100 13.13 5.57 10.23
CA SER A 1100 14.57 5.37 10.05
C SER A 1100 14.87 4.62 8.75
N GLY A 1101 15.63 5.24 7.85
CA GLY A 1101 16.07 4.63 6.59
C GLY A 1101 15.05 4.62 5.45
N LYS A 1102 13.94 5.36 5.56
CA LYS A 1102 12.88 5.49 4.53
C LYS A 1102 12.72 6.93 4.05
N ILE A 1103 12.07 7.14 2.90
CA ILE A 1103 11.79 8.49 2.35
C ILE A 1103 10.42 8.99 2.82
N ASP A 1104 10.35 10.20 3.38
CA ASP A 1104 9.11 10.82 3.84
C ASP A 1104 8.27 11.32 2.64
N LEU A 1105 7.10 10.70 2.43
CA LEU A 1105 6.22 10.99 1.29
C LEU A 1105 5.70 12.44 1.29
N LEU A 1106 5.44 12.97 2.49
CA LEU A 1106 4.94 14.33 2.66
C LEU A 1106 5.93 15.38 2.13
N SER A 1107 7.21 15.24 2.49
CA SER A 1107 8.28 16.14 2.03
C SER A 1107 8.38 16.16 0.50
N VAL A 1108 8.29 15.00 -0.16
CA VAL A 1108 8.36 14.88 -1.63
C VAL A 1108 7.12 15.50 -2.29
N LEU A 1109 5.92 15.24 -1.78
CA LEU A 1109 4.69 15.82 -2.32
C LEU A 1109 4.69 17.36 -2.21
N MET A 1110 5.12 17.88 -1.08
CA MET A 1110 5.19 19.33 -0.86
C MET A 1110 6.24 20.01 -1.74
N HIS A 1111 7.36 19.35 -1.99
CA HIS A 1111 8.38 19.82 -2.95
C HIS A 1111 7.82 19.94 -4.37
N GLU A 1112 7.17 18.89 -4.87
CA GLU A 1112 6.64 18.86 -6.24
C GLU A 1112 5.48 19.85 -6.43
N LEU A 1113 4.65 20.05 -5.40
CA LEU A 1113 3.64 21.12 -5.40
C LEU A 1113 4.27 22.52 -5.53
N GLY A 1114 5.47 22.72 -4.96
CA GLY A 1114 6.25 23.93 -5.18
C GLY A 1114 6.60 24.14 -6.65
N HIS A 1115 6.97 23.08 -7.38
CA HIS A 1115 7.21 23.16 -8.83
C HIS A 1115 5.96 23.45 -9.64
N VAL A 1116 4.82 22.87 -9.28
CA VAL A 1116 3.53 23.19 -9.90
C VAL A 1116 3.17 24.68 -9.71
N ALA A 1117 3.55 25.28 -8.58
CA ALA A 1117 3.41 26.71 -8.32
C ALA A 1117 4.53 27.60 -8.89
N GLY A 1118 5.48 27.03 -9.62
CA GLY A 1118 6.55 27.76 -10.29
C GLY A 1118 7.73 28.15 -9.41
N LEU A 1119 7.90 27.50 -8.25
CA LEU A 1119 9.08 27.68 -7.41
C LEU A 1119 10.30 26.96 -8.00
N GLU A 1120 11.44 27.64 -7.99
CA GLU A 1120 12.73 27.08 -8.41
C GLU A 1120 13.42 26.34 -7.25
N HIS A 1121 14.28 25.37 -7.58
CA HIS A 1121 15.07 24.65 -6.59
C HIS A 1121 15.96 25.56 -5.74
N SER A 1122 16.08 25.24 -4.45
CA SER A 1122 16.98 25.89 -3.50
C SER A 1122 18.11 24.94 -3.07
N ALA A 1123 19.15 25.49 -2.43
CA ALA A 1123 20.24 24.67 -1.87
C ALA A 1123 19.81 23.94 -0.58
N ASP A 1124 18.93 24.56 0.22
CA ASP A 1124 18.47 24.09 1.52
C ASP A 1124 16.93 24.26 1.64
N GLY A 1125 16.29 23.48 2.51
CA GLY A 1125 14.85 23.55 2.78
C GLY A 1125 13.97 22.67 1.86
N LEU A 1126 12.65 22.94 1.84
CA LEU A 1126 11.67 22.12 1.12
C LEU A 1126 11.96 22.00 -0.40
N MET A 1127 12.51 23.04 -1.03
CA MET A 1127 12.84 23.03 -2.47
C MET A 1127 14.25 22.49 -2.78
N SER A 1128 14.89 21.77 -1.84
CA SER A 1128 16.20 21.15 -2.07
C SER A 1128 16.13 20.05 -3.13
N THR A 1129 17.16 19.94 -3.98
CA THR A 1129 17.26 18.90 -5.02
C THR A 1129 17.59 17.51 -4.47
N THR A 1130 17.76 17.36 -3.15
CA THR A 1130 18.12 16.09 -2.52
C THR A 1130 17.47 15.95 -1.15
N ILE A 1131 16.88 14.78 -0.90
CA ILE A 1131 16.40 14.34 0.41
C ILE A 1131 17.03 12.96 0.70
N LEU A 1132 17.55 12.77 1.91
CA LEU A 1132 18.13 11.48 2.31
C LEU A 1132 17.11 10.63 3.10
N PRO A 1133 17.24 9.30 3.09
CA PRO A 1133 16.41 8.43 3.91
C PRO A 1133 16.50 8.78 5.40
N GLY A 1134 15.34 8.87 6.07
CA GLY A 1134 15.22 9.31 7.46
C GLY A 1134 15.22 10.83 7.65
N GLU A 1135 15.20 11.62 6.58
CA GLU A 1135 15.06 13.08 6.67
C GLU A 1135 13.63 13.51 6.34
N ARG A 1136 13.18 14.59 7.01
CA ARG A 1136 11.92 15.28 6.74
C ARG A 1136 12.18 16.78 6.58
N LEU A 1137 11.58 17.38 5.56
CA LEU A 1137 11.73 18.79 5.19
C LEU A 1137 10.38 19.48 5.27
N ILE A 1138 10.13 20.26 6.33
CA ILE A 1138 8.88 21.02 6.53
C ILE A 1138 9.16 22.52 6.78
N ASP A 1139 10.43 22.92 6.89
CA ASP A 1139 10.80 24.30 7.22
C ASP A 1139 10.49 25.27 6.05
N TRP A 1140 9.51 26.15 6.27
CA TRP A 1140 9.09 27.22 5.36
C TRP A 1140 9.61 28.55 5.88
N ASP A 1141 10.55 29.16 5.17
CA ASP A 1141 10.86 30.58 5.35
C ASP A 1141 9.59 31.38 5.00
N THR A 1142 9.06 32.13 5.97
CA THR A 1142 7.65 32.55 6.10
C THR A 1142 7.12 33.55 5.06
N ASP A 1143 7.88 33.88 4.02
CA ASP A 1143 7.56 34.97 3.10
C ASP A 1143 6.93 34.51 1.75
N VAL A 1144 6.93 33.21 1.41
CA VAL A 1144 6.53 32.73 0.06
C VAL A 1144 5.08 32.20 -0.02
N LEU A 1145 4.51 31.74 1.10
CA LEU A 1145 3.13 31.20 1.13
C LEU A 1145 2.04 32.28 1.19
N GLU A 1146 2.34 33.49 1.69
CA GLU A 1146 1.33 34.56 1.77
C GLU A 1146 0.83 35.03 0.40
N GLU A 1147 1.56 34.77 -0.70
CA GLU A 1147 1.18 35.24 -2.04
C GLU A 1147 0.71 34.14 -3.03
N SER A 1148 0.85 32.84 -2.76
CA SER A 1148 0.76 31.83 -3.85
C SER A 1148 -0.19 30.64 -3.67
N PHE A 1149 -0.69 30.31 -2.47
CA PHE A 1149 -1.56 29.15 -2.28
C PHE A 1149 -2.84 29.47 -1.50
N TYR A 1150 -3.97 29.38 -2.19
CA TYR A 1150 -5.30 29.32 -1.60
C TYR A 1150 -5.93 27.98 -1.95
N VAL A 1151 -6.18 27.13 -0.95
CA VAL A 1151 -6.95 25.89 -1.10
C VAL A 1151 -8.33 26.15 -0.50
N SER A 1152 -9.36 26.23 -1.35
CA SER A 1152 -10.73 26.22 -0.84
C SER A 1152 -11.10 24.80 -0.44
N ALA A 1153 -11.84 24.68 0.67
CA ALA A 1153 -12.47 23.49 1.20
C ALA A 1153 -12.79 22.39 0.16
N VAL A 1154 -12.47 21.14 0.50
CA VAL A 1154 -13.04 19.97 -0.14
C VAL A 1154 -14.54 19.98 0.11
N ASP A 1155 -15.31 20.39 -0.89
CA ASP A 1155 -16.68 19.93 -1.02
C ASP A 1155 -17.03 19.68 -2.50
N GLN A 1156 -17.54 18.47 -2.73
CA GLN A 1156 -18.16 17.94 -3.94
C GLN A 1156 -17.29 17.59 -5.15
N LEU A 1157 -16.72 16.37 -5.10
CA LEU A 1157 -16.50 15.53 -6.28
C LEU A 1157 -17.50 14.35 -6.30
N PHE A 1158 -18.76 14.65 -6.02
CA PHE A 1158 -19.90 13.95 -6.62
C PHE A 1158 -20.95 15.04 -6.89
N GLY A 1159 -21.24 15.27 -8.16
CA GLY A 1159 -22.10 16.37 -8.61
C GLY A 1159 -23.44 16.40 -7.88
N SER A 1160 -23.88 17.60 -7.51
CA SER A 1160 -25.26 17.84 -7.12
C SER A 1160 -26.17 17.56 -8.32
N ASP A 1161 -27.27 16.87 -8.06
CA ASP A 1161 -28.50 17.26 -8.74
C ASP A 1161 -29.02 18.56 -8.09
N GLU A 1162 -29.19 19.54 -8.96
CA GLU A 1162 -29.92 20.82 -8.88
C GLU A 1162 -29.16 22.11 -8.48
N ASP A 1163 -28.87 22.86 -9.57
CA ASP A 1163 -28.57 24.30 -9.80
C ASP A 1163 -27.27 24.93 -9.28
#